data_AF-A0A538N068-F1
#
_entry.id   AF-A0A538N068-F1
#
_cell.length_a   1.000
_cell.length_b   1.000
_cell.length_c   1.000
_cell.angle_alpha   90.00
_cell.angle_beta   90.00
_cell.angle_gamma   90.00
#
_symmetry.space_group_name_H-M   'P 1'
#
loop_
_entity.id
_entity.type
_entity.pdbx_description
1 polymer ?
#
loop_
_entity_poly.entity_id
_entity_poly.type
_entity_poly.pdbx_seq_one_letter_code
_entity_poly.pdbx_strand_id
1 'polypeptide(L)'
;MTDPKIPLWTVPGAEPGTGFGRYPADVAPDLVDALRRLAAGHGTGLPAVLLAAHLKVLGALTSERALQTGYRTRDGLRHCTATVADGPWRALLADADRALTEAVPGTATAVELDLRGLDAAPAPDGTAAPDGTAARDDEPDALTALRIRYTADGDGLILSVDHRRDAFTDEFAARVVGYHLSALRLMTADPQAPHEEQTLLSDAELATQLNDLGGPRRPLPDELFVELFERQAAQRPDEPAAVHGTAQWTYRQLNARANQIAHRLLALGVRDEDVVAVVMERNLDWLAAMLGVFKAGAVYLPVRPDFPPDRVATQLRRSDCRYAVTEPGSAATLEAAVERAGRGCATVLVADAYAGTDTGNPGRPITPGQLAYVYFTSGSTGAPKGALCEHAGMLNHLYMKVDDLGLRAGDVVTQTASQCFDISLWQLAAPLLVGGCTEIVDLDAQLDVNRFIDRLARGGVHVIQIVPAYLDVLLTQLEGNRRALGDLRMVSVTGEALKLGLVRRWFALYPDIPLVNAYGATEVSDDTMHAVLDGVPERDLAIVSVGRSLRNVNTYILDERLRLVPLGAPGEIAFSGVCVGRGYVNDPERTAQAFTTDPYRPGNRLYRTGDYGRWLPEGTIEFLGRRDEQVKIRGYRIEIGEIENRLLQMPGVEQAAVVIDGRSDQTRNLVAFFTGSAGLEPADLRDFLAAALPDYMVPHYFHRLEALPHNENGKVDKRRLIETAATLNQGAAAYLPPSTPTERRLATAWAEVLNVLVGRIGRADDFFQLGGTSLAAVRLVVKLDRQVSLRDVVAHPVLRELAAVLDAGHGTRNGGTAPPALLQQLSTVDGTATGTLVCFPYAGGNAVNFQKLARELAGTGIAVYGAELPGHDVARADEPLADVADVARRARAELAGTAGPILLWGHCAGAAYALELAWLLENDGRPPAGVFIGALLLDPPRTLRGEVDEVSALTDREVTSRLHQDTAYIELDLLKSERAELVGRAFRHDVTSTNGYLIGAQQEPVARLQTPVHVVLAADDPTTSGPDGRHRSWARIADTVEGYLLAEGGHYFIRSRPADVAALVAAACPVPAGQPA
;
A
#
# COMPACT_ATOMS: atom_id res chain seq x y z
N MET A 1 -2.94 -26.23 -24.86
CA MET A 1 -4.31 -26.68 -24.59
C MET A 1 -4.28 -27.31 -23.21
N THR A 2 -4.42 -26.48 -22.19
CA THR A 2 -4.06 -26.82 -20.82
C THR A 2 -5.00 -26.04 -19.90
N ASP A 3 -5.58 -26.75 -18.95
CA ASP A 3 -6.58 -26.36 -17.95
C ASP A 3 -8.03 -26.13 -18.45
N PRO A 4 -9.07 -26.70 -17.78
CA PRO A 4 -10.43 -26.27 -18.00
C PRO A 4 -10.52 -24.79 -17.60
N LYS A 5 -11.09 -23.94 -18.46
CA LYS A 5 -11.45 -22.55 -18.10
C LYS A 5 -12.50 -22.48 -16.97
N ILE A 6 -12.92 -23.62 -16.44
CA ILE A 6 -13.83 -23.81 -15.31
C ILE A 6 -12.94 -24.00 -14.06
N PRO A 7 -13.12 -23.22 -12.97
CA PRO A 7 -12.33 -23.38 -11.75
C PRO A 7 -12.44 -24.79 -11.17
N LEU A 8 -11.38 -25.22 -10.47
CA LEU A 8 -11.49 -26.38 -9.59
C LEU A 8 -12.55 -26.13 -8.51
N TRP A 9 -13.50 -27.07 -8.39
CA TRP A 9 -14.60 -27.03 -7.42
C TRP A 9 -14.42 -28.10 -6.34
N THR A 10 -13.30 -28.02 -5.62
CA THR A 10 -12.96 -28.83 -4.43
C THR A 10 -12.64 -27.93 -3.25
N VAL A 11 -12.92 -28.37 -2.03
CA VAL A 11 -12.61 -27.63 -0.80
C VAL A 11 -11.17 -27.95 -0.37
N PRO A 12 -10.29 -26.96 -0.09
CA PRO A 12 -8.97 -27.19 0.47
C PRO A 12 -9.02 -28.01 1.77
N GLY A 13 -8.02 -28.87 1.98
CA GLY A 13 -7.90 -29.69 3.20
C GLY A 13 -8.77 -30.95 3.21
N ALA A 14 -9.73 -31.09 2.29
CA ALA A 14 -10.36 -32.39 2.04
C ALA A 14 -9.36 -33.33 1.35
N GLU A 15 -9.31 -34.61 1.74
CA GLU A 15 -8.52 -35.59 0.99
C GLU A 15 -9.04 -35.61 -0.46
N PRO A 16 -8.20 -35.24 -1.46
CA PRO A 16 -8.65 -35.24 -2.84
C PRO A 16 -9.03 -36.68 -3.20
N GLY A 17 -10.26 -36.88 -3.66
CA GLY A 17 -10.63 -38.19 -4.17
C GLY A 17 -9.70 -38.56 -5.33
N THR A 18 -9.25 -39.81 -5.38
CA THR A 18 -8.40 -40.29 -6.46
C THR A 18 -9.25 -40.82 -7.61
N GLY A 19 -8.77 -40.63 -8.84
CA GLY A 19 -9.45 -41.11 -10.05
C GLY A 19 -10.69 -40.29 -10.43
N PHE A 20 -11.61 -40.96 -11.12
CA PHE A 20 -12.82 -40.35 -11.66
C PHE A 20 -14.07 -40.71 -10.84
N GLY A 21 -14.91 -39.72 -10.59
CA GLY A 21 -16.27 -39.90 -10.12
C GLY A 21 -17.24 -39.87 -11.29
N ARG A 22 -18.35 -40.60 -11.18
CA ARG A 22 -19.44 -40.59 -12.15
C ARG A 22 -20.74 -40.24 -11.43
N TYR A 23 -21.47 -39.27 -11.98
CA TYR A 23 -22.82 -38.95 -11.55
C TYR A 23 -23.82 -39.21 -12.70
N PRO A 24 -24.57 -40.33 -12.67
CA PRO A 24 -25.59 -40.63 -13.67
C PRO A 24 -26.96 -40.06 -13.30
N ALA A 25 -27.78 -39.74 -14.31
CA ALA A 25 -29.17 -39.38 -14.19
C ALA A 25 -29.96 -39.87 -15.42
N ASP A 26 -31.11 -40.49 -15.18
CA ASP A 26 -32.03 -40.88 -16.24
C ASP A 26 -32.68 -39.65 -16.86
N VAL A 27 -32.69 -39.57 -18.18
CA VAL A 27 -33.48 -38.57 -18.91
C VAL A 27 -34.91 -39.08 -18.99
N ALA A 28 -35.86 -38.28 -18.47
CA ALA A 28 -37.25 -38.67 -18.41
C ALA A 28 -37.79 -39.12 -19.80
N PRO A 29 -38.55 -40.23 -19.90
CA PRO A 29 -38.96 -40.78 -21.20
C PRO A 29 -39.71 -39.79 -22.10
N ASP A 30 -40.56 -38.95 -21.52
CA ASP A 30 -41.30 -37.89 -22.22
C ASP A 30 -40.37 -36.83 -22.83
N LEU A 31 -39.28 -36.49 -22.12
CA LEU A 31 -38.24 -35.60 -22.62
C LEU A 31 -37.42 -36.26 -23.74
N VAL A 32 -37.09 -37.56 -23.63
CA VAL A 32 -36.41 -38.30 -24.72
C VAL A 32 -37.24 -38.26 -26.01
N ASP A 33 -38.55 -38.51 -25.90
CA ASP A 33 -39.46 -38.44 -27.03
C ASP A 33 -39.56 -37.02 -27.61
N ALA A 34 -39.56 -35.99 -26.75
CA ALA A 34 -39.57 -34.59 -27.17
C ALA A 34 -38.28 -34.22 -27.92
N LEU A 35 -37.11 -34.68 -27.45
CA LEU A 35 -35.81 -34.46 -28.10
C LEU A 35 -35.76 -35.10 -29.49
N ARG A 36 -36.26 -36.34 -29.62
CA ARG A 36 -36.34 -37.03 -30.92
C ARG A 36 -37.27 -36.30 -31.90
N ARG A 37 -38.44 -35.84 -31.43
CA ARG A 37 -39.35 -35.01 -32.25
C ARG A 37 -38.72 -33.68 -32.65
N LEU A 38 -37.98 -33.04 -31.75
CA LEU A 38 -37.28 -31.79 -32.01
C LEU A 38 -36.23 -31.95 -33.13
N ALA A 39 -35.39 -32.99 -33.01
CA ALA A 39 -34.38 -33.32 -34.01
C ALA A 39 -35.01 -33.58 -35.39
N ALA A 40 -36.02 -34.47 -35.44
CA ALA A 40 -36.73 -34.79 -36.67
C ALA A 40 -37.42 -33.57 -37.30
N GLY A 41 -38.03 -32.70 -36.48
CA GLY A 41 -38.71 -31.49 -36.94
C GLY A 41 -37.78 -30.42 -37.52
N HIS A 42 -36.48 -30.45 -37.18
CA HIS A 42 -35.47 -29.51 -37.70
C HIS A 42 -34.53 -30.15 -38.73
N GLY A 43 -34.76 -31.42 -39.11
CA GLY A 43 -33.91 -32.13 -40.06
C GLY A 43 -32.49 -32.40 -39.55
N THR A 44 -32.28 -32.42 -38.23
CA THR A 44 -30.99 -32.68 -37.59
C THR A 44 -31.01 -34.02 -36.85
N GLY A 45 -29.84 -34.49 -36.43
CA GLY A 45 -29.72 -35.67 -35.57
C GLY A 45 -29.89 -35.34 -34.08
N LEU A 46 -30.21 -36.36 -33.27
CA LEU A 46 -30.16 -36.25 -31.80
C LEU A 46 -28.79 -35.72 -31.30
N PRO A 47 -27.63 -36.09 -31.89
CA PRO A 47 -26.34 -35.50 -31.53
C PRO A 47 -26.28 -33.97 -31.61
N ALA A 48 -26.94 -33.35 -32.61
CA ALA A 48 -26.95 -31.89 -32.75
C ALA A 48 -27.71 -31.22 -31.59
N VAL A 49 -28.82 -31.81 -31.16
CA VAL A 49 -29.61 -31.34 -30.00
C VAL A 49 -28.79 -31.43 -28.71
N LEU A 50 -28.10 -32.55 -28.49
CA LEU A 50 -27.26 -32.75 -27.32
C LEU A 50 -26.03 -31.82 -27.33
N LEU A 51 -25.42 -31.60 -28.49
CA LEU A 51 -24.33 -30.63 -28.63
C LEU A 51 -24.81 -29.20 -28.39
N ALA A 52 -25.99 -28.80 -28.87
CA ALA A 52 -26.56 -27.47 -28.62
C ALA A 52 -26.75 -27.22 -27.11
N ALA A 53 -27.26 -28.21 -26.37
CA ALA A 53 -27.36 -28.14 -24.91
C ALA A 53 -25.97 -28.03 -24.27
N HIS A 54 -25.01 -28.85 -24.70
CA HIS A 54 -23.63 -28.82 -24.21
C HIS A 54 -22.94 -27.48 -24.45
N LEU A 55 -23.07 -26.90 -25.64
CA LEU A 55 -22.52 -25.58 -25.96
C LEU A 55 -23.15 -24.49 -25.08
N LYS A 56 -24.47 -24.53 -24.85
CA LYS A 56 -25.13 -23.59 -23.95
C LYS A 56 -24.62 -23.69 -22.52
N VAL A 57 -24.49 -24.91 -21.98
CA VAL A 57 -24.00 -25.15 -20.62
C VAL A 57 -22.53 -24.74 -20.49
N LEU A 58 -21.69 -25.12 -21.45
CA LEU A 58 -20.29 -24.76 -21.46
C LEU A 58 -20.10 -23.24 -21.52
N GLY A 59 -20.86 -22.55 -22.37
CA GLY A 59 -20.85 -21.09 -22.45
C GLY A 59 -21.30 -20.42 -21.16
N ALA A 60 -22.26 -21.01 -20.42
CA ALA A 60 -22.66 -20.50 -19.11
C ALA A 60 -21.61 -20.75 -18.02
N LEU A 61 -20.89 -21.88 -18.07
CA LEU A 61 -19.83 -22.21 -17.10
C LEU A 61 -18.54 -21.41 -17.30
N THR A 62 -18.25 -21.00 -18.53
CA THR A 62 -17.04 -20.24 -18.87
C THR A 62 -17.30 -18.74 -19.09
N SER A 63 -18.56 -18.35 -19.25
CA SER A 63 -19.00 -17.04 -19.73
C SER A 63 -18.38 -16.63 -21.07
N GLU A 64 -18.08 -17.61 -21.92
CA GLU A 64 -17.57 -17.41 -23.27
C GLU A 64 -18.66 -17.68 -24.32
N ARG A 65 -18.71 -16.84 -25.35
CA ARG A 65 -19.60 -17.04 -26.51
C ARG A 65 -18.94 -17.91 -27.57
N ALA A 66 -17.64 -17.75 -27.81
CA ALA A 66 -16.88 -18.58 -28.75
C ALA A 66 -16.27 -19.76 -28.00
N LEU A 67 -16.74 -20.96 -28.31
CA LEU A 67 -16.43 -22.18 -27.57
C LEU A 67 -15.70 -23.18 -28.44
N GLN A 68 -14.75 -23.86 -27.83
CA GLN A 68 -14.12 -25.05 -28.38
C GLN A 68 -14.33 -26.20 -27.39
N THR A 69 -14.82 -27.33 -27.87
CA THR A 69 -15.04 -28.53 -27.04
C THR A 69 -14.60 -29.77 -27.79
N GLY A 70 -14.17 -30.78 -27.05
CA GLY A 70 -14.02 -32.11 -27.63
C GLY A 70 -15.36 -32.81 -27.70
N TYR A 71 -15.52 -33.59 -28.76
CA TYR A 71 -16.69 -34.37 -29.09
C TYR A 71 -16.23 -35.76 -29.52
N ARG A 72 -16.58 -36.80 -28.75
CA ARG A 72 -16.14 -38.17 -29.00
C ARG A 72 -17.20 -38.97 -29.76
N THR A 73 -16.75 -39.56 -30.87
CA THR A 73 -17.52 -40.43 -31.77
C THR A 73 -16.96 -41.85 -31.74
N ARG A 74 -17.63 -42.78 -32.44
CA ARG A 74 -17.09 -44.13 -32.70
C ARG A 74 -15.71 -44.10 -33.38
N ASP A 75 -15.45 -43.10 -34.22
CA ASP A 75 -14.21 -42.95 -34.99
C ASP A 75 -13.08 -42.26 -34.19
N GLY A 76 -13.38 -41.79 -32.97
CA GLY A 76 -12.42 -41.13 -32.08
C GLY A 76 -12.86 -39.74 -31.64
N LEU A 77 -11.95 -39.04 -30.94
CA LEU A 77 -12.17 -37.67 -30.48
C LEU A 77 -12.05 -36.70 -31.65
N ARG A 78 -13.00 -35.76 -31.72
CA ARG A 78 -12.99 -34.63 -32.64
C ARG A 78 -13.07 -33.34 -31.83
N HIS A 79 -12.61 -32.24 -32.42
CA HIS A 79 -12.78 -30.90 -31.87
C HIS A 79 -13.77 -30.14 -32.74
N CYS A 80 -14.75 -29.52 -32.11
CA CYS A 80 -15.66 -28.60 -32.77
C CYS A 80 -15.54 -27.21 -32.14
N THR A 81 -15.69 -26.19 -32.97
CA THR A 81 -15.76 -24.80 -32.55
C THR A 81 -17.13 -24.27 -32.92
N ALA A 82 -17.78 -23.59 -31.98
CA ALA A 82 -19.09 -22.98 -32.20
C ALA A 82 -19.18 -21.65 -31.47
N THR A 83 -20.03 -20.75 -31.96
CA THR A 83 -20.34 -19.50 -31.27
C THR A 83 -21.78 -19.56 -30.77
N VAL A 84 -21.98 -19.38 -29.47
CA VAL A 84 -23.30 -19.26 -28.85
C VAL A 84 -23.73 -17.79 -28.96
N ALA A 85 -24.39 -17.45 -30.06
CA ALA A 85 -24.96 -16.12 -30.29
C ALA A 85 -26.31 -15.96 -29.58
N ASP A 86 -26.71 -14.72 -29.29
CA ASP A 86 -28.05 -14.44 -28.76
C ASP A 86 -29.10 -14.78 -29.82
N GLY A 87 -30.17 -15.47 -29.42
CA GLY A 87 -31.21 -15.89 -30.34
C GLY A 87 -31.98 -17.12 -29.88
N PRO A 88 -32.90 -17.61 -30.74
CA PRO A 88 -33.74 -18.74 -30.39
C PRO A 88 -32.93 -20.03 -30.33
N TRP A 89 -33.36 -20.97 -29.49
CA TRP A 89 -32.77 -22.32 -29.43
C TRP A 89 -32.59 -23.01 -30.79
N ARG A 90 -33.54 -22.84 -31.72
CA ARG A 90 -33.42 -23.39 -33.09
C ARG A 90 -32.17 -22.90 -33.84
N ALA A 91 -31.70 -21.70 -33.57
CA ALA A 91 -30.51 -21.14 -34.23
C ALA A 91 -29.24 -21.80 -33.65
N LEU A 92 -29.15 -21.90 -32.33
CA LEU A 92 -28.07 -22.62 -31.66
C LEU A 92 -28.04 -24.11 -32.08
N LEU A 93 -29.20 -24.73 -32.28
CA LEU A 93 -29.31 -26.09 -32.82
C LEU A 93 -28.71 -26.20 -34.23
N ALA A 94 -29.02 -25.26 -35.11
CA ALA A 94 -28.47 -25.24 -36.47
C ALA A 94 -26.94 -25.01 -36.48
N ASP A 95 -26.43 -24.17 -35.57
CA ASP A 95 -24.99 -23.95 -35.41
C ASP A 95 -24.29 -25.18 -34.84
N ALA A 96 -24.92 -25.90 -33.91
CA ALA A 96 -24.40 -27.17 -33.39
C ALA A 96 -24.33 -28.26 -34.47
N ASP A 97 -25.36 -28.39 -35.31
CA ASP A 97 -25.37 -29.35 -36.43
C ASP A 97 -24.26 -29.06 -37.45
N ARG A 98 -24.03 -27.77 -37.75
CA ARG A 98 -22.90 -27.33 -38.57
C ARG A 98 -21.56 -27.67 -37.91
N ALA A 99 -21.41 -27.36 -36.62
CA ALA A 99 -20.19 -27.63 -35.86
C ALA A 99 -19.83 -29.12 -35.80
N LEU A 100 -20.82 -30.02 -35.78
CA LEU A 100 -20.60 -31.47 -35.91
C LEU A 100 -20.03 -31.84 -37.28
N THR A 101 -20.56 -31.25 -38.34
CA THR A 101 -20.12 -31.51 -39.72
C THR A 101 -18.69 -31.00 -39.96
N GLU A 102 -18.36 -29.85 -39.38
CA GLU A 102 -17.06 -29.19 -39.52
C GLU A 102 -16.01 -29.68 -38.50
N ALA A 103 -16.36 -30.58 -37.58
CA ALA A 103 -15.47 -31.04 -36.52
C ALA A 103 -14.19 -31.67 -37.08
N VAL A 104 -13.03 -31.34 -36.53
CA VAL A 104 -11.73 -31.85 -36.99
C VAL A 104 -11.22 -32.95 -36.06
N PRO A 105 -10.36 -33.88 -36.50
CA PRO A 105 -9.73 -34.87 -35.61
C PRO A 105 -8.99 -34.18 -34.46
N GLY A 106 -9.19 -34.69 -33.23
CA GLY A 106 -8.57 -34.18 -32.01
C GLY A 106 -7.88 -35.30 -31.22
N THR A 107 -6.93 -34.94 -30.35
CA THR A 107 -6.13 -35.92 -29.58
C THR A 107 -6.42 -35.91 -28.08
N ALA A 108 -6.78 -34.75 -27.49
CA ALA A 108 -7.21 -34.64 -26.10
C ALA A 108 -8.02 -33.34 -25.87
N THR A 109 -8.79 -33.29 -24.78
CA THR A 109 -9.52 -32.08 -24.34
C THR A 109 -9.72 -32.11 -22.82
N ALA A 110 -9.85 -30.92 -22.21
CA ALA A 110 -10.17 -30.78 -20.78
C ALA A 110 -11.67 -31.01 -20.49
N VAL A 111 -12.54 -30.62 -21.43
CA VAL A 111 -13.99 -30.87 -21.37
C VAL A 111 -14.41 -31.59 -22.63
N GLU A 112 -15.12 -32.71 -22.46
CA GLU A 112 -15.53 -33.61 -23.54
C GLU A 112 -17.03 -33.90 -23.50
N LEU A 113 -17.66 -33.93 -24.67
CA LEU A 113 -18.98 -34.52 -24.89
C LEU A 113 -18.82 -35.90 -25.56
N ASP A 114 -19.29 -36.96 -24.91
CA ASP A 114 -19.23 -38.35 -25.38
C ASP A 114 -20.62 -38.81 -25.83
N LEU A 115 -20.80 -38.94 -27.16
CA LEU A 115 -22.06 -39.42 -27.77
C LEU A 115 -21.87 -40.76 -28.51
N ARG A 116 -20.82 -41.53 -28.18
CA ARG A 116 -20.56 -42.83 -28.81
C ARG A 116 -21.80 -43.71 -28.74
N GLY A 117 -22.27 -44.16 -29.90
CA GLY A 117 -23.45 -45.03 -29.99
C GLY A 117 -24.73 -44.29 -30.39
N LEU A 118 -24.78 -42.96 -30.23
CA LEU A 118 -25.88 -42.08 -30.67
C LEU A 118 -25.60 -41.38 -32.01
N ASP A 119 -24.38 -41.52 -32.51
CA ASP A 119 -23.81 -40.92 -33.71
C ASP A 119 -24.05 -41.72 -35.01
N ALA A 120 -24.75 -42.86 -34.93
CA ALA A 120 -25.08 -43.67 -36.11
C ALA A 120 -26.24 -43.05 -36.91
N ALA A 121 -26.06 -42.90 -38.22
CA ALA A 121 -27.16 -42.61 -39.12
C ALA A 121 -28.20 -43.76 -39.06
N PRO A 122 -29.52 -43.47 -39.13
CA PRO A 122 -30.52 -44.51 -39.26
C PRO A 122 -30.24 -45.31 -40.54
N ALA A 123 -30.21 -46.64 -40.43
CA ALA A 123 -30.11 -47.50 -41.61
C ALA A 123 -31.32 -47.23 -42.52
N PRO A 124 -31.13 -47.08 -43.85
CA PRO A 124 -32.22 -46.78 -44.79
C PRO A 124 -33.33 -47.84 -44.86
N ASP A 125 -33.14 -48.97 -44.18
CA ASP A 125 -33.94 -50.20 -44.24
C ASP A 125 -34.82 -50.42 -43.00
N GLY A 126 -34.71 -49.59 -41.95
CA GLY A 126 -35.43 -49.79 -40.69
C GLY A 126 -35.02 -51.02 -39.87
N THR A 127 -33.89 -51.67 -40.24
CA THR A 127 -33.28 -52.72 -39.42
C THR A 127 -32.47 -52.09 -38.29
N ALA A 128 -32.76 -52.51 -37.06
CA ALA A 128 -32.03 -52.08 -35.88
C ALA A 128 -30.51 -52.30 -36.09
N ALA A 129 -29.71 -51.28 -35.77
CA ALA A 129 -28.26 -51.39 -35.77
C ALA A 129 -27.85 -52.62 -34.94
N PRO A 130 -26.87 -53.43 -35.41
CA PRO A 130 -26.47 -54.64 -34.72
C PRO A 130 -26.03 -54.30 -33.29
N ASP A 131 -26.49 -55.13 -32.36
CA ASP A 131 -26.32 -55.11 -30.90
C ASP A 131 -25.30 -54.12 -30.36
N GLY A 132 -25.78 -53.31 -29.41
CA GLY A 132 -25.01 -52.44 -28.54
C GLY A 132 -23.71 -53.07 -28.07
N THR A 133 -22.62 -52.77 -28.77
CA THR A 133 -21.35 -52.59 -28.09
C THR A 133 -21.56 -51.38 -27.20
N ALA A 134 -22.05 -51.62 -25.97
CA ALA A 134 -22.02 -50.66 -24.89
C ALA A 134 -20.71 -49.90 -25.01
N ALA A 135 -20.77 -48.57 -25.10
CA ALA A 135 -19.58 -47.74 -25.08
C ALA A 135 -18.71 -48.30 -23.96
N ARG A 136 -17.55 -48.87 -24.31
CA ARG A 136 -16.68 -49.52 -23.32
C ARG A 136 -16.55 -48.53 -22.17
N ASP A 137 -16.72 -49.01 -20.95
CA ASP A 137 -16.65 -48.16 -19.78
C ASP A 137 -15.18 -47.79 -19.51
N ASP A 138 -14.63 -46.97 -20.40
CA ASP A 138 -13.27 -46.49 -20.37
C ASP A 138 -13.20 -45.28 -19.45
N GLU A 139 -12.12 -45.21 -18.68
CA GLU A 139 -11.80 -43.99 -17.95
C GLU A 139 -11.51 -42.86 -18.95
N PRO A 140 -11.88 -41.61 -18.63
CA PRO A 140 -11.51 -40.47 -19.46
C PRO A 140 -9.98 -40.36 -19.61
N ASP A 141 -9.54 -39.73 -20.70
CA ASP A 141 -8.12 -39.43 -20.89
C ASP A 141 -7.58 -38.59 -19.71
N ALA A 142 -6.30 -38.73 -19.35
CA ALA A 142 -5.73 -38.06 -18.18
C ALA A 142 -5.87 -36.51 -18.19
N LEU A 143 -5.99 -35.92 -19.38
CA LEU A 143 -6.21 -34.48 -19.58
C LEU A 143 -7.69 -34.06 -19.40
N THR A 144 -8.63 -35.00 -19.42
CA THR A 144 -10.06 -34.73 -19.32
C THR A 144 -10.45 -34.53 -17.86
N ALA A 145 -10.93 -33.34 -17.54
CA ALA A 145 -11.38 -32.98 -16.21
C ALA A 145 -12.88 -33.19 -16.04
N LEU A 146 -13.66 -33.01 -17.12
CA LEU A 146 -15.10 -33.27 -17.21
C LEU A 146 -15.43 -33.98 -18.52
N ARG A 147 -16.13 -35.12 -18.45
CA ARG A 147 -16.74 -35.80 -19.61
C ARG A 147 -18.24 -35.92 -19.40
N ILE A 148 -19.00 -35.25 -20.26
CA ILE A 148 -20.45 -35.32 -20.31
C ILE A 148 -20.80 -36.42 -21.29
N ARG A 149 -21.46 -37.48 -20.83
CA ARG A 149 -21.77 -38.66 -21.63
C ARG A 149 -23.28 -38.85 -21.73
N TYR A 150 -23.74 -39.12 -22.94
CA TYR A 150 -25.11 -39.56 -23.19
C TYR A 150 -25.09 -40.97 -23.79
N THR A 151 -25.78 -41.91 -23.15
CA THR A 151 -25.86 -43.31 -23.61
C THR A 151 -27.30 -43.73 -23.82
N ALA A 152 -27.56 -44.47 -24.90
CA ALA A 152 -28.86 -45.12 -25.09
C ALA A 152 -29.04 -46.24 -24.05
N ASP A 153 -30.26 -46.36 -23.53
CA ASP A 153 -30.69 -47.48 -22.68
C ASP A 153 -32.08 -47.95 -23.16
N GLY A 154 -32.09 -48.94 -24.07
CA GLY A 154 -33.31 -49.29 -24.81
C GLY A 154 -33.86 -48.10 -25.59
N ASP A 155 -35.13 -47.75 -25.33
CA ASP A 155 -35.77 -46.55 -25.86
C ASP A 155 -35.47 -45.27 -25.05
N GLY A 156 -34.79 -45.39 -23.91
CA GLY A 156 -34.40 -44.30 -23.01
C GLY A 156 -33.03 -43.70 -23.30
N LEU A 157 -32.67 -42.71 -22.50
CA LEU A 157 -31.38 -42.01 -22.56
C LEU A 157 -30.87 -41.77 -21.14
N ILE A 158 -29.61 -42.12 -20.88
CA ILE A 158 -28.92 -41.85 -19.61
C ILE A 158 -27.92 -40.72 -19.87
N LEU A 159 -27.93 -39.71 -19.01
CA LEU A 159 -26.93 -38.66 -18.94
C LEU A 159 -26.00 -38.93 -17.76
N SER A 160 -24.70 -38.96 -17.97
CA SER A 160 -23.73 -39.05 -16.88
C SER A 160 -22.61 -38.03 -17.03
N VAL A 161 -22.17 -37.44 -15.92
CA VAL A 161 -20.96 -36.62 -15.87
C VAL A 161 -19.86 -37.38 -15.15
N ASP A 162 -18.81 -37.72 -15.89
CA ASP A 162 -17.55 -38.17 -15.31
C ASP A 162 -16.68 -36.96 -15.00
N HIS A 163 -16.07 -36.94 -13.81
CA HIS A 163 -15.24 -35.83 -13.37
C HIS A 163 -14.03 -36.33 -12.60
N ARG A 164 -12.92 -35.60 -12.69
CA ARG A 164 -11.78 -35.86 -11.82
C ARG A 164 -12.09 -35.41 -10.40
N ARG A 165 -11.97 -36.32 -9.42
CA ARG A 165 -12.31 -36.04 -8.02
C ARG A 165 -11.29 -35.13 -7.31
N ASP A 166 -10.12 -34.94 -7.90
CA ASP A 166 -9.13 -33.94 -7.46
C ASP A 166 -9.45 -32.52 -7.96
N ALA A 167 -10.33 -32.40 -8.97
CA ALA A 167 -10.70 -31.13 -9.59
C ALA A 167 -12.14 -30.69 -9.28
N PHE A 168 -13.07 -31.63 -9.14
CA PHE A 168 -14.49 -31.35 -8.91
C PHE A 168 -15.07 -32.30 -7.87
N THR A 169 -16.04 -31.82 -7.10
CA THR A 169 -16.84 -32.64 -6.19
C THR A 169 -17.97 -33.36 -6.92
N ASP A 170 -18.47 -34.46 -6.35
CA ASP A 170 -19.67 -35.16 -6.87
C ASP A 170 -20.88 -34.21 -6.96
N GLU A 171 -20.98 -33.26 -6.01
CA GLU A 171 -22.04 -32.24 -6.00
C GLU A 171 -21.93 -31.26 -7.18
N PHE A 172 -20.71 -30.90 -7.58
CA PHE A 172 -20.49 -30.11 -8.79
C PHE A 172 -20.88 -30.89 -10.05
N ALA A 173 -20.52 -32.17 -10.14
CA ALA A 173 -20.93 -33.01 -11.26
C ALA A 173 -22.46 -33.14 -11.34
N ALA A 174 -23.15 -33.27 -10.20
CA ALA A 174 -24.61 -33.26 -10.13
C ALA A 174 -25.21 -31.94 -10.63
N ARG A 175 -24.60 -30.79 -10.30
CA ARG A 175 -25.02 -29.48 -10.86
C ARG A 175 -24.87 -29.43 -12.38
N VAL A 176 -23.75 -29.92 -12.91
CA VAL A 176 -23.53 -29.96 -14.38
C VAL A 176 -24.59 -30.82 -15.07
N VAL A 177 -24.93 -31.99 -14.51
CA VAL A 177 -26.07 -32.80 -14.99
C VAL A 177 -27.36 -31.99 -14.95
N GLY A 178 -27.63 -31.27 -13.86
CA GLY A 178 -28.77 -30.38 -13.73
C GLY A 178 -28.86 -29.32 -14.84
N TYR A 179 -27.75 -28.62 -15.14
CA TYR A 179 -27.71 -27.62 -16.21
C TYR A 179 -28.02 -28.20 -17.58
N HIS A 180 -27.51 -29.40 -17.88
CA HIS A 180 -27.80 -30.11 -19.12
C HIS A 180 -29.28 -30.50 -19.21
N LEU A 181 -29.86 -31.05 -18.14
CA LEU A 181 -31.29 -31.40 -18.11
C LEU A 181 -32.17 -30.15 -18.27
N SER A 182 -31.81 -29.03 -17.63
CA SER A 182 -32.49 -27.74 -17.80
C SER A 182 -32.43 -27.26 -19.25
N ALA A 183 -31.26 -27.28 -19.88
CA ALA A 183 -31.09 -26.89 -21.28
C ALA A 183 -31.97 -27.74 -22.23
N LEU A 184 -31.99 -29.06 -22.04
CA LEU A 184 -32.80 -29.98 -22.85
C LEU A 184 -34.31 -29.70 -22.69
N ARG A 185 -34.77 -29.44 -21.47
CA ARG A 185 -36.18 -29.10 -21.19
C ARG A 185 -36.58 -27.76 -21.81
N LEU A 186 -35.74 -26.72 -21.65
CA LEU A 186 -36.01 -25.40 -22.20
C LEU A 186 -36.07 -25.42 -23.74
N MET A 187 -35.12 -26.10 -24.37
CA MET A 187 -35.02 -26.23 -25.82
C MET A 187 -36.23 -26.96 -26.42
N THR A 188 -36.72 -28.00 -25.74
CA THR A 188 -37.88 -28.78 -26.22
C THR A 188 -39.23 -28.14 -25.91
N ALA A 189 -39.32 -27.34 -24.85
CA ALA A 189 -40.53 -26.61 -24.48
C ALA A 189 -40.87 -25.51 -25.48
N ASP A 190 -39.89 -24.70 -25.88
CA ASP A 190 -40.06 -23.67 -26.92
C ASP A 190 -38.75 -23.42 -27.70
N PRO A 191 -38.58 -24.06 -28.87
CA PRO A 191 -37.41 -23.85 -29.73
C PRO A 191 -37.28 -22.42 -30.28
N GLN A 192 -38.35 -21.61 -30.21
CA GLN A 192 -38.38 -20.22 -30.65
C GLN A 192 -38.00 -19.24 -29.53
N ALA A 193 -37.99 -19.69 -28.28
CA ALA A 193 -37.63 -18.85 -27.16
C ALA A 193 -36.14 -18.45 -27.23
N PRO A 194 -35.81 -17.18 -26.94
CA PRO A 194 -34.42 -16.72 -26.87
C PRO A 194 -33.71 -17.40 -25.70
N HIS A 195 -32.71 -18.23 -26.00
CA HIS A 195 -32.07 -19.06 -24.98
C HIS A 195 -31.22 -18.24 -23.99
N GLU A 196 -30.83 -17.03 -24.38
CA GLU A 196 -30.12 -16.05 -23.57
C GLU A 196 -31.04 -15.33 -22.58
N GLU A 197 -32.34 -15.61 -22.55
CA GLU A 197 -33.27 -15.05 -21.55
C GLU A 197 -33.65 -16.07 -20.48
N GLN A 198 -33.36 -17.35 -20.71
CA GLN A 198 -33.72 -18.45 -19.82
C GLN A 198 -32.58 -18.83 -18.88
N THR A 199 -32.92 -19.33 -17.69
CA THR A 199 -31.97 -19.75 -16.64
C THR A 199 -31.72 -21.25 -16.68
N LEU A 200 -30.46 -21.66 -16.49
CA LEU A 200 -30.09 -23.08 -16.33
C LEU A 200 -30.13 -23.53 -14.86
N LEU A 201 -30.12 -22.57 -13.93
CA LEU A 201 -29.96 -22.80 -12.51
C LEU A 201 -31.22 -23.46 -11.94
N SER A 202 -31.03 -24.39 -11.02
CA SER A 202 -32.13 -24.97 -10.24
C SER A 202 -32.65 -23.98 -9.20
N ASP A 203 -33.89 -24.17 -8.73
CA ASP A 203 -34.46 -23.38 -7.62
C ASP A 203 -33.60 -23.47 -6.35
N ALA A 204 -33.00 -24.63 -6.09
CA ALA A 204 -32.11 -24.84 -4.95
C ALA A 204 -30.82 -24.00 -5.07
N GLU A 205 -30.19 -24.00 -6.23
CA GLU A 205 -28.99 -23.17 -6.46
C GLU A 205 -29.31 -21.68 -6.41
N LEU A 206 -30.43 -21.25 -6.99
CA LEU A 206 -30.91 -19.87 -6.87
C LEU A 206 -31.12 -19.49 -5.40
N ALA A 207 -31.77 -20.35 -4.60
CA ALA A 207 -31.97 -20.11 -3.18
C ALA A 207 -30.64 -19.98 -2.42
N THR A 208 -29.66 -20.84 -2.71
CA THR A 208 -28.32 -20.77 -2.11
C THR A 208 -27.61 -19.47 -2.49
N GLN A 209 -27.57 -19.10 -3.77
CA GLN A 209 -26.92 -17.86 -4.19
C GLN A 209 -27.59 -16.60 -3.61
N LEU A 210 -28.92 -16.60 -3.48
CA LEU A 210 -29.67 -15.45 -2.99
C LEU A 210 -29.68 -15.32 -1.47
N ASN A 211 -29.67 -16.43 -0.72
CA ASN A 211 -29.89 -16.42 0.73
C ASN A 211 -28.67 -16.86 1.54
N ASP A 212 -27.89 -17.82 1.06
CA ASP A 212 -26.81 -18.43 1.83
C ASP A 212 -25.45 -17.77 1.55
N LEU A 213 -25.23 -17.27 0.33
CA LEU A 213 -24.01 -16.55 -0.06
C LEU A 213 -24.05 -15.05 0.22
N GLY A 214 -25.23 -14.53 0.57
CA GLY A 214 -25.39 -13.17 1.07
C GLY A 214 -24.82 -13.00 2.49
N GLY A 215 -24.55 -11.77 2.87
CA GLY A 215 -24.05 -11.47 4.20
C GLY A 215 -25.11 -11.68 5.29
N PRO A 216 -24.68 -11.97 6.53
CA PRO A 216 -25.61 -12.25 7.63
C PRO A 216 -26.53 -11.05 7.89
N ARG A 217 -27.82 -11.31 8.12
CA ARG A 217 -28.78 -10.27 8.48
C ARG A 217 -28.62 -9.88 9.95
N ARG A 218 -28.31 -8.61 10.20
CA ARG A 218 -28.10 -8.06 11.54
C ARG A 218 -28.85 -6.72 11.64
N PRO A 219 -29.78 -6.55 12.60
CA PRO A 219 -30.45 -5.26 12.75
C PRO A 219 -29.42 -4.15 12.98
N LEU A 220 -29.65 -3.00 12.35
CA LEU A 220 -28.97 -1.76 12.74
C LEU A 220 -29.63 -1.23 14.02
N PRO A 221 -28.88 -0.57 14.91
CA PRO A 221 -29.48 0.12 16.05
C PRO A 221 -30.40 1.24 15.57
N ASP A 222 -31.35 1.64 16.41
CA ASP A 222 -32.22 2.79 16.15
C ASP A 222 -31.43 4.12 16.17
N GLU A 223 -30.32 4.15 16.91
CA GLU A 223 -29.41 5.28 17.05
C GLU A 223 -28.42 5.34 15.88
N LEU A 224 -28.17 6.52 15.34
CA LEU A 224 -27.18 6.75 14.29
C LEU A 224 -25.79 7.04 14.85
N PHE A 225 -24.80 7.10 13.94
CA PHE A 225 -23.39 7.30 14.31
C PHE A 225 -23.15 8.45 15.29
N VAL A 226 -23.77 9.61 15.07
CA VAL A 226 -23.59 10.79 15.94
C VAL A 226 -24.11 10.52 17.36
N GLU A 227 -25.28 9.89 17.49
CA GLU A 227 -25.88 9.56 18.78
C GLU A 227 -25.05 8.50 19.53
N LEU A 228 -24.54 7.51 18.80
CA LEU A 228 -23.64 6.49 19.34
C LEU A 228 -22.32 7.10 19.83
N PHE A 229 -21.75 8.03 19.07
CA PHE A 229 -20.56 8.80 19.48
C PHE A 229 -20.84 9.66 20.71
N GLU A 230 -21.94 10.40 20.73
CA GLU A 230 -22.34 11.24 21.87
C GLU A 230 -22.54 10.41 23.14
N ARG A 231 -23.10 9.21 23.01
CA ARG A 231 -23.22 8.25 24.11
C ARG A 231 -21.86 7.83 24.64
N GLN A 232 -20.89 7.52 23.78
CA GLN A 232 -19.52 7.24 24.21
C GLN A 232 -18.88 8.46 24.89
N ALA A 233 -19.11 9.67 24.35
CA ALA A 233 -18.59 10.89 24.94
C ALA A 233 -19.18 11.21 26.31
N ALA A 234 -20.43 10.82 26.58
CA ALA A 234 -21.04 10.93 27.89
C ALA A 234 -20.53 9.84 28.87
N GLN A 235 -20.30 8.62 28.38
CA GLN A 235 -19.87 7.48 29.20
C GLN A 235 -18.38 7.50 29.54
N ARG A 236 -17.55 8.03 28.63
CA ARG A 236 -16.08 8.00 28.70
C ARG A 236 -15.46 9.38 28.39
N PRO A 237 -15.90 10.44 29.08
CA PRO A 237 -15.58 11.81 28.67
C PRO A 237 -14.08 12.15 28.74
N ASP A 238 -13.35 11.51 29.66
CA ASP A 238 -11.96 11.81 29.97
C ASP A 238 -10.98 10.79 29.34
N GLU A 239 -11.51 9.78 28.63
CA GLU A 239 -10.71 8.82 27.87
C GLU A 239 -10.21 9.44 26.55
N PRO A 240 -9.03 9.05 26.04
CA PRO A 240 -8.53 9.49 24.74
C PRO A 240 -9.47 9.07 23.60
N ALA A 241 -9.86 10.02 22.75
CA ALA A 241 -10.63 9.76 21.53
C ALA A 241 -9.77 9.88 20.28
N ALA A 242 -8.83 10.82 20.26
CA ALA A 242 -7.97 11.05 19.13
C ALA A 242 -6.59 11.59 19.53
N VAL A 243 -5.56 11.18 18.78
CA VAL A 243 -4.17 11.58 18.96
C VAL A 243 -3.58 12.03 17.63
N HIS A 244 -2.76 13.08 17.63
CA HIS A 244 -1.96 13.52 16.50
C HIS A 244 -0.63 14.08 17.02
N GLY A 245 0.48 13.41 16.69
CA GLY A 245 1.78 13.74 17.25
C GLY A 245 1.78 13.64 18.78
N THR A 246 2.09 14.75 19.47
CA THR A 246 2.05 14.84 20.94
C THR A 246 0.71 15.37 21.47
N ALA A 247 -0.18 15.83 20.59
CA ALA A 247 -1.49 16.33 20.97
C ALA A 247 -2.50 15.19 21.10
N GLN A 248 -3.34 15.26 22.12
CA GLN A 248 -4.40 14.29 22.39
C GLN A 248 -5.66 15.02 22.81
N TRP A 249 -6.80 14.60 22.28
CA TRP A 249 -8.12 15.02 22.76
C TRP A 249 -8.88 13.86 23.37
N THR A 250 -9.51 14.14 24.51
CA THR A 250 -10.50 13.24 25.11
C THR A 250 -11.82 13.27 24.34
N TYR A 251 -12.70 12.30 24.59
CA TYR A 251 -14.04 12.33 24.00
C TYR A 251 -14.82 13.62 24.32
N ARG A 252 -14.71 14.14 25.55
CA ARG A 252 -15.34 15.42 25.93
C ARG A 252 -14.82 16.58 25.08
N GLN A 253 -13.51 16.65 24.91
CA GLN A 253 -12.84 17.72 24.17
C GLN A 253 -13.15 17.65 22.67
N LEU A 254 -13.16 16.45 22.09
CA LEU A 254 -13.52 16.24 20.70
C LEU A 254 -14.99 16.57 20.43
N ASN A 255 -15.89 16.10 21.31
CA ASN A 255 -17.33 16.38 21.17
C ASN A 255 -17.64 17.88 21.27
N ALA A 256 -17.03 18.59 22.23
CA ALA A 256 -17.22 20.04 22.39
C ALA A 256 -16.80 20.82 21.13
N ARG A 257 -15.64 20.49 20.54
CA ARG A 257 -15.14 21.13 19.31
C ARG A 257 -16.01 20.82 18.10
N ALA A 258 -16.42 19.57 17.94
CA ALA A 258 -17.34 19.19 16.89
C ALA A 258 -18.69 19.92 17.01
N ASN A 259 -19.20 20.08 18.23
CA ASN A 259 -20.43 20.83 18.50
C ASN A 259 -20.28 22.31 18.13
N GLN A 260 -19.16 22.96 18.47
CA GLN A 260 -18.89 24.36 18.10
C GLN A 260 -18.89 24.54 16.58
N ILE A 261 -18.26 23.63 15.83
CA ILE A 261 -18.27 23.63 14.37
C ILE A 261 -19.70 23.45 13.84
N ALA A 262 -20.46 22.51 14.40
CA ALA A 262 -21.86 22.26 14.01
C ALA A 262 -22.73 23.51 14.24
N HIS A 263 -22.64 24.15 15.41
CA HIS A 263 -23.37 25.38 15.71
C HIS A 263 -23.02 26.52 14.76
N ARG A 264 -21.75 26.63 14.38
CA ARG A 264 -21.32 27.64 13.41
C ARG A 264 -21.88 27.39 12.02
N LEU A 265 -21.89 26.14 11.56
CA LEU A 265 -22.52 25.74 10.30
C LEU A 265 -24.03 26.02 10.32
N LEU A 266 -24.71 25.69 11.42
CA LEU A 266 -26.13 25.98 11.60
C LEU A 266 -26.44 27.48 11.61
N ALA A 267 -25.59 28.29 12.23
CA ALA A 267 -25.71 29.75 12.22
C ALA A 267 -25.52 30.36 10.81
N LEU A 268 -24.79 29.69 9.92
CA LEU A 268 -24.66 30.04 8.49
C LEU A 268 -25.87 29.55 7.66
N GLY A 269 -26.83 28.87 8.28
CA GLY A 269 -28.06 28.43 7.64
C GLY A 269 -27.97 27.11 6.89
N VAL A 270 -26.95 26.27 7.20
CA VAL A 270 -26.85 24.89 6.68
C VAL A 270 -28.15 24.12 6.98
N ARG A 271 -28.65 23.43 5.96
CA ARG A 271 -29.84 22.58 6.02
C ARG A 271 -29.47 21.12 5.86
N ASP A 272 -30.45 20.26 6.13
CA ASP A 272 -30.33 18.82 5.95
C ASP A 272 -29.88 18.50 4.51
N GLU A 273 -28.90 17.62 4.39
CA GLU A 273 -28.27 17.21 3.12
C GLU A 273 -27.57 18.32 2.31
N ASP A 274 -27.35 19.53 2.86
CA ASP A 274 -26.42 20.48 2.24
C ASP A 274 -24.99 19.90 2.27
N VAL A 275 -24.27 19.98 1.15
CA VAL A 275 -22.87 19.54 1.08
C VAL A 275 -21.95 20.57 1.72
N VAL A 276 -21.10 20.11 2.63
CA VAL A 276 -20.05 20.89 3.30
C VAL A 276 -18.69 20.34 2.93
N ALA A 277 -17.89 21.12 2.22
CA ALA A 277 -16.51 20.76 1.90
C ALA A 277 -15.61 20.94 3.12
N VAL A 278 -14.82 19.94 3.47
CA VAL A 278 -13.81 20.02 4.51
C VAL A 278 -12.44 20.00 3.83
N VAL A 279 -11.78 21.16 3.79
CA VAL A 279 -10.50 21.37 3.08
C VAL A 279 -9.39 21.56 4.11
N MET A 280 -8.76 20.46 4.51
CA MET A 280 -7.87 20.42 5.68
C MET A 280 -6.77 19.36 5.55
N GLU A 281 -5.62 19.64 6.15
CA GLU A 281 -4.55 18.68 6.39
C GLU A 281 -4.97 17.62 7.41
N ARG A 282 -4.18 16.55 7.54
CA ARG A 282 -4.40 15.53 8.56
C ARG A 282 -4.06 16.11 9.94
N ASN A 283 -5.07 16.35 10.75
CA ASN A 283 -4.92 16.82 12.14
C ASN A 283 -6.19 16.52 12.95
N LEU A 284 -6.18 16.88 14.24
CA LEU A 284 -7.34 16.70 15.12
C LEU A 284 -8.55 17.56 14.71
N ASP A 285 -8.31 18.74 14.14
CA ASP A 285 -9.38 19.63 13.68
C ASP A 285 -10.16 19.03 12.50
N TRP A 286 -9.50 18.27 11.62
CA TRP A 286 -10.15 17.53 10.53
C TRP A 286 -11.17 16.52 11.05
N LEU A 287 -10.82 15.76 12.10
CA LEU A 287 -11.76 14.84 12.75
C LEU A 287 -12.94 15.61 13.39
N ALA A 288 -12.67 16.71 14.08
CA ALA A 288 -13.73 17.54 14.66
C ALA A 288 -14.64 18.16 13.58
N ALA A 289 -14.09 18.57 12.44
CA ALA A 289 -14.84 19.12 11.32
C ALA A 289 -15.77 18.07 10.71
N MET A 290 -15.28 16.85 10.47
CA MET A 290 -16.11 15.73 10.01
C MET A 290 -17.29 15.48 10.96
N LEU A 291 -17.03 15.38 12.27
CA LEU A 291 -18.07 15.20 13.27
C LEU A 291 -19.04 16.38 13.34
N GLY A 292 -18.54 17.61 13.21
CA GLY A 292 -19.35 18.83 13.20
C GLY A 292 -20.30 18.89 12.01
N VAL A 293 -19.86 18.45 10.83
CA VAL A 293 -20.70 18.32 9.64
C VAL A 293 -21.82 17.31 9.86
N PHE A 294 -21.51 16.11 10.38
CA PHE A 294 -22.53 15.11 10.70
C PHE A 294 -23.52 15.62 11.76
N LYS A 295 -23.03 16.26 12.83
CA LYS A 295 -23.86 16.86 13.89
C LYS A 295 -24.76 17.99 13.40
N ALA A 296 -24.39 18.68 12.33
CA ALA A 296 -25.22 19.67 11.67
C ALA A 296 -26.32 19.06 10.78
N GLY A 297 -26.31 17.74 10.55
CA GLY A 297 -27.20 17.04 9.61
C GLY A 297 -26.82 17.24 8.13
N ALA A 298 -25.57 17.63 7.89
CA ALA A 298 -25.07 17.99 6.57
C ALA A 298 -24.18 16.89 5.97
N VAL A 299 -23.87 16.99 4.67
CA VAL A 299 -23.12 15.97 3.94
C VAL A 299 -21.64 16.30 3.90
N TYR A 300 -20.82 15.39 4.40
CA TYR A 300 -19.37 15.54 4.43
C TYR A 300 -18.73 15.33 3.05
N LEU A 301 -18.01 16.33 2.56
CA LEU A 301 -17.17 16.27 1.36
C LEU A 301 -15.70 16.53 1.73
N PRO A 302 -14.87 15.50 1.90
CA PRO A 302 -13.45 15.72 2.16
C PRO A 302 -12.69 16.15 0.91
N VAL A 303 -11.81 17.13 1.09
CA VAL A 303 -10.93 17.63 0.06
C VAL A 303 -9.55 17.86 0.66
N ARG A 304 -8.51 17.46 -0.07
CA ARG A 304 -7.14 17.75 0.34
C ARG A 304 -6.73 19.18 -0.06
N PRO A 305 -5.98 19.89 0.80
CA PRO A 305 -5.55 21.27 0.53
C PRO A 305 -4.39 21.38 -0.48
N ASP A 306 -3.71 20.27 -0.81
CA ASP A 306 -2.68 20.22 -1.85
C ASP A 306 -3.26 19.95 -3.25
N PHE A 307 -4.57 19.70 -3.38
CA PHE A 307 -5.19 19.57 -4.70
C PHE A 307 -5.14 20.91 -5.46
N PRO A 308 -4.94 20.89 -6.79
CA PRO A 308 -5.02 22.09 -7.60
C PRO A 308 -6.37 22.79 -7.39
N PRO A 309 -6.40 24.13 -7.22
CA PRO A 309 -7.65 24.83 -6.95
C PRO A 309 -8.74 24.61 -8.00
N ASP A 310 -8.38 24.36 -9.28
CA ASP A 310 -9.35 24.02 -10.34
C ASP A 310 -10.04 22.66 -10.13
N ARG A 311 -9.32 21.70 -9.53
CA ARG A 311 -9.87 20.40 -9.14
C ARG A 311 -10.87 20.57 -8.01
N VAL A 312 -10.50 21.32 -6.98
CA VAL A 312 -11.37 21.64 -5.84
C VAL A 312 -12.60 22.40 -6.32
N ALA A 313 -12.42 23.44 -7.15
CA ALA A 313 -13.51 24.20 -7.76
C ALA A 313 -14.49 23.30 -8.54
N THR A 314 -13.98 22.29 -9.24
CA THR A 314 -14.80 21.31 -9.96
C THR A 314 -15.63 20.45 -9.01
N GLN A 315 -15.06 20.00 -7.90
CA GLN A 315 -15.79 19.25 -6.87
C GLN A 315 -16.89 20.13 -6.24
N LEU A 316 -16.57 21.38 -5.90
CA LEU A 316 -17.53 22.34 -5.34
C LEU A 316 -18.70 22.62 -6.30
N ARG A 317 -18.42 22.83 -7.60
CA ARG A 317 -19.47 23.03 -8.62
C ARG A 317 -20.34 21.78 -8.78
N ARG A 318 -19.73 20.61 -8.92
CA ARG A 318 -20.46 19.35 -9.17
C ARG A 318 -21.35 18.94 -8.00
N SER A 319 -20.93 19.20 -6.78
CA SER A 319 -21.67 18.86 -5.56
C SER A 319 -22.67 19.93 -5.12
N ASP A 320 -22.82 21.01 -5.89
CA ASP A 320 -23.57 22.20 -5.47
C ASP A 320 -23.15 22.76 -4.09
N CYS A 321 -21.88 22.63 -3.73
CA CYS A 321 -21.37 22.94 -2.39
C CYS A 321 -21.43 24.46 -2.11
N ARG A 322 -22.08 24.82 -0.99
CA ARG A 322 -22.27 26.22 -0.54
C ARG A 322 -21.54 26.57 0.74
N TYR A 323 -21.00 25.57 1.42
CA TYR A 323 -20.39 25.71 2.73
C TYR A 323 -19.05 24.98 2.75
N ALA A 324 -18.08 25.54 3.46
CA ALA A 324 -16.80 24.89 3.65
C ALA A 324 -16.28 25.08 5.08
N VAL A 325 -15.54 24.10 5.58
CA VAL A 325 -14.77 24.16 6.82
C VAL A 325 -13.29 24.00 6.46
N THR A 326 -12.44 24.84 7.04
CA THR A 326 -10.99 24.79 6.81
C THR A 326 -10.20 25.25 8.03
N GLU A 327 -8.89 25.03 8.01
CA GLU A 327 -7.95 25.59 8.99
C GLU A 327 -7.14 26.75 8.39
N PRO A 328 -6.46 27.57 9.23
CA PRO A 328 -5.68 28.70 8.74
C PRO A 328 -4.65 28.34 7.66
N GLY A 329 -4.00 27.17 7.75
CA GLY A 329 -2.99 26.73 6.78
C GLY A 329 -3.55 26.38 5.39
N SER A 330 -4.83 26.04 5.31
CA SER A 330 -5.50 25.55 4.09
C SER A 330 -6.45 26.60 3.47
N ALA A 331 -6.63 27.74 4.15
CA ALA A 331 -7.57 28.79 3.75
C ALA A 331 -7.28 29.36 2.35
N ALA A 332 -6.01 29.62 2.03
CA ALA A 332 -5.62 30.20 0.74
C ALA A 332 -5.97 29.30 -0.46
N THR A 333 -5.78 27.97 -0.34
CA THR A 333 -6.21 27.02 -1.38
C THR A 333 -7.71 27.07 -1.58
N LEU A 334 -8.49 27.06 -0.48
CA LEU A 334 -9.94 27.11 -0.54
C LEU A 334 -10.44 28.41 -1.18
N GLU A 335 -9.89 29.57 -0.78
CA GLU A 335 -10.24 30.87 -1.37
C GLU A 335 -10.02 30.87 -2.89
N ALA A 336 -8.86 30.41 -3.34
CA ALA A 336 -8.51 30.31 -4.75
C ALA A 336 -9.42 29.34 -5.53
N ALA A 337 -9.92 28.29 -4.87
CA ALA A 337 -10.85 27.34 -5.46
C ALA A 337 -12.29 27.89 -5.53
N VAL A 338 -12.73 28.62 -4.50
CA VAL A 338 -14.04 29.28 -4.47
C VAL A 338 -14.13 30.35 -5.55
N GLU A 339 -13.07 31.15 -5.74
CA GLU A 339 -12.97 32.13 -6.82
C GLU A 339 -13.14 31.46 -8.19
N ARG A 340 -12.36 30.40 -8.47
CA ARG A 340 -12.45 29.59 -9.71
C ARG A 340 -13.79 28.89 -9.88
N ALA A 341 -14.47 28.55 -8.79
CA ALA A 341 -15.80 27.96 -8.84
C ALA A 341 -16.86 28.95 -9.36
N GLY A 342 -16.60 30.27 -9.28
CA GLY A 342 -17.48 31.32 -9.75
C GLY A 342 -18.76 31.48 -8.93
N ARG A 343 -18.75 30.99 -7.68
CA ARG A 343 -19.92 31.00 -6.77
C ARG A 343 -19.48 31.33 -5.35
N GLY A 344 -20.37 31.96 -4.57
CA GLY A 344 -20.13 32.18 -3.14
C GLY A 344 -20.11 30.86 -2.36
N CYS A 345 -19.15 30.72 -1.46
CA CYS A 345 -19.05 29.62 -0.50
C CYS A 345 -18.86 30.24 0.89
N ALA A 346 -19.74 29.93 1.83
CA ALA A 346 -19.61 30.39 3.21
C ALA A 346 -18.59 29.51 3.95
N THR A 347 -17.45 30.10 4.29
CA THR A 347 -16.33 29.39 4.92
C THR A 347 -16.35 29.54 6.44
N VAL A 348 -16.13 28.44 7.14
CA VAL A 348 -15.87 28.38 8.59
C VAL A 348 -14.39 28.06 8.80
N LEU A 349 -13.67 28.97 9.45
CA LEU A 349 -12.37 28.65 10.03
C LEU A 349 -12.59 27.96 11.37
N VAL A 350 -11.95 26.80 11.58
CA VAL A 350 -12.09 26.04 12.83
C VAL A 350 -11.71 26.87 14.07
N ALA A 351 -10.68 27.71 13.97
CA ALA A 351 -10.26 28.62 15.04
C ALA A 351 -11.38 29.58 15.46
N ASP A 352 -12.15 30.11 14.49
CA ASP A 352 -13.28 31.00 14.75
C ASP A 352 -14.47 30.26 15.35
N ALA A 353 -14.70 29.02 14.91
CA ALA A 353 -15.75 28.19 15.50
C ALA A 353 -15.48 27.94 16.99
N TYR A 354 -14.22 27.67 17.37
CA TYR A 354 -13.83 27.42 18.76
C TYR A 354 -13.91 28.64 19.67
N ALA A 355 -13.95 29.85 19.11
CA ALA A 355 -14.18 31.08 19.88
C ALA A 355 -15.64 31.19 20.38
N GLY A 356 -16.56 30.40 19.83
CA GLY A 356 -17.94 30.31 20.30
C GLY A 356 -18.06 29.65 21.68
N THR A 357 -19.08 30.03 22.46
CA THR A 357 -19.28 29.52 23.82
C THR A 357 -20.19 28.29 23.91
N ASP A 358 -20.96 27.98 22.86
CA ASP A 358 -21.86 26.83 22.87
C ASP A 358 -21.11 25.54 22.50
N THR A 359 -21.00 24.66 23.50
CA THR A 359 -20.33 23.35 23.39
C THR A 359 -21.31 22.19 23.54
N GLY A 360 -22.62 22.47 23.68
CA GLY A 360 -23.66 21.46 23.81
C GLY A 360 -23.98 20.79 22.48
N ASN A 361 -24.49 19.55 22.51
CA ASN A 361 -24.88 18.85 21.28
C ASN A 361 -26.01 19.62 20.57
N PRO A 362 -25.94 19.84 19.25
CA PRO A 362 -26.95 20.62 18.52
C PRO A 362 -28.32 19.92 18.44
N GLY A 363 -28.39 18.61 18.69
CA GLY A 363 -29.66 17.87 18.78
C GLY A 363 -30.46 17.80 17.47
N ARG A 364 -29.79 17.91 16.31
CA ARG A 364 -30.42 17.76 14.98
C ARG A 364 -30.88 16.31 14.78
N PRO A 365 -32.14 16.06 14.43
CA PRO A 365 -32.59 14.72 14.09
C PRO A 365 -32.00 14.30 12.75
N ILE A 366 -31.32 13.15 12.72
CA ILE A 366 -30.75 12.54 11.52
C ILE A 366 -31.52 11.25 11.24
N THR A 367 -31.77 10.92 9.98
CA THR A 367 -32.47 9.70 9.58
C THR A 367 -31.53 8.73 8.85
N PRO A 368 -31.77 7.40 8.92
CA PRO A 368 -30.87 6.42 8.29
C PRO A 368 -30.70 6.61 6.77
N GLY A 369 -31.72 7.12 6.09
CA GLY A 369 -31.71 7.35 4.63
C GLY A 369 -31.12 8.69 4.19
N GLN A 370 -30.74 9.58 5.13
CA GLN A 370 -30.06 10.83 4.79
C GLN A 370 -28.62 10.57 4.34
N LEU A 371 -28.13 11.41 3.43
CA LEU A 371 -26.74 11.40 2.97
C LEU A 371 -25.79 11.74 4.13
N ALA A 372 -24.80 10.88 4.34
CA ALA A 372 -23.71 11.12 5.28
C ALA A 372 -22.55 11.85 4.58
N TYR A 373 -22.13 11.37 3.41
CA TYR A 373 -20.95 11.89 2.73
C TYR A 373 -21.02 11.78 1.21
N VAL A 374 -20.17 12.57 0.56
CA VAL A 374 -19.84 12.46 -0.87
C VAL A 374 -18.33 12.31 -1.03
N TYR A 375 -17.90 11.17 -1.55
CA TYR A 375 -16.50 10.98 -1.98
C TYR A 375 -16.40 11.05 -3.49
N PHE A 376 -15.49 11.88 -4.00
CA PHE A 376 -15.22 11.96 -5.43
C PHE A 376 -14.19 10.91 -5.85
N THR A 377 -14.55 10.10 -6.83
CA THR A 377 -13.63 9.21 -7.54
C THR A 377 -13.32 9.77 -8.94
N SER A 378 -12.28 9.26 -9.59
CA SER A 378 -12.08 9.46 -11.02
C SER A 378 -13.29 8.91 -11.80
N GLY A 379 -13.59 9.47 -12.98
CA GLY A 379 -14.73 9.05 -13.80
C GLY A 379 -14.39 8.78 -15.26
N SER A 380 -15.00 7.76 -15.86
CA SER A 380 -14.73 7.27 -17.22
C SER A 380 -14.82 8.31 -18.35
N THR A 381 -15.65 9.35 -18.21
CA THR A 381 -15.78 10.44 -19.22
C THR A 381 -14.84 11.63 -18.95
N GLY A 382 -13.92 11.50 -17.99
CA GLY A 382 -12.88 12.47 -17.69
C GLY A 382 -13.21 13.62 -16.75
N ALA A 383 -14.30 13.49 -16.00
CA ALA A 383 -14.58 14.38 -14.89
C ALA A 383 -14.99 13.57 -13.66
N PRO A 384 -14.60 14.01 -12.45
CA PRO A 384 -14.75 13.24 -11.23
C PRO A 384 -16.21 13.05 -10.86
N LYS A 385 -16.56 11.85 -10.38
CA LYS A 385 -17.91 11.48 -9.96
C LYS A 385 -17.98 11.39 -8.44
N GLY A 386 -18.92 12.08 -7.82
CA GLY A 386 -19.12 12.05 -6.37
C GLY A 386 -20.12 10.97 -5.99
N ALA A 387 -19.70 9.90 -5.33
CA ALA A 387 -20.60 8.85 -4.86
C ALA A 387 -21.35 9.30 -3.61
N LEU A 388 -22.68 9.18 -3.64
CA LEU A 388 -23.59 9.60 -2.57
C LEU A 388 -23.87 8.43 -1.62
N CYS A 389 -23.41 8.51 -0.37
CA CYS A 389 -23.63 7.43 0.62
C CYS A 389 -24.49 7.90 1.79
N GLU A 390 -25.35 7.00 2.27
CA GLU A 390 -26.34 7.27 3.32
C GLU A 390 -25.84 6.80 4.70
N HIS A 391 -26.35 7.41 5.77
CA HIS A 391 -25.97 7.10 7.15
C HIS A 391 -26.14 5.62 7.51
N ALA A 392 -27.19 4.96 7.02
CA ALA A 392 -27.42 3.53 7.26
C ALA A 392 -26.31 2.65 6.65
N GLY A 393 -25.89 2.95 5.41
CA GLY A 393 -24.82 2.23 4.72
C GLY A 393 -23.48 2.42 5.43
N MET A 394 -23.17 3.67 5.78
CA MET A 394 -21.99 4.03 6.59
C MET A 394 -21.97 3.26 7.92
N LEU A 395 -23.06 3.33 8.70
CA LEU A 395 -23.12 2.69 10.02
C LEU A 395 -23.01 1.17 9.91
N ASN A 396 -23.64 0.57 8.90
CA ASN A 396 -23.51 -0.86 8.62
C ASN A 396 -22.05 -1.25 8.36
N HIS A 397 -21.33 -0.46 7.55
CA HIS A 397 -19.90 -0.66 7.29
C HIS A 397 -19.05 -0.48 8.56
N LEU A 398 -19.28 0.57 9.36
CA LEU A 398 -18.51 0.79 10.59
C LEU A 398 -18.66 -0.38 11.58
N TYR A 399 -19.87 -0.95 11.71
CA TYR A 399 -20.05 -2.15 12.53
C TYR A 399 -19.35 -3.38 11.94
N MET A 400 -19.24 -3.52 10.62
CA MET A 400 -18.42 -4.60 10.04
C MET A 400 -16.97 -4.49 10.48
N LYS A 401 -16.40 -3.28 10.45
CA LYS A 401 -15.03 -3.04 10.92
C LYS A 401 -14.89 -3.35 12.40
N VAL A 402 -15.88 -2.99 13.21
CA VAL A 402 -15.89 -3.34 14.64
C VAL A 402 -15.91 -4.86 14.84
N ASP A 403 -16.82 -5.56 14.15
CA ASP A 403 -17.05 -6.99 14.33
C ASP A 403 -15.85 -7.83 13.84
N ASP A 404 -15.39 -7.61 12.60
CA ASP A 404 -14.36 -8.45 11.96
C ASP A 404 -12.94 -8.08 12.39
N LEU A 405 -12.69 -6.79 12.70
CA LEU A 405 -11.39 -6.38 13.26
C LEU A 405 -11.34 -6.52 14.79
N GLY A 406 -12.44 -6.98 15.39
CA GLY A 406 -12.59 -7.19 16.81
C GLY A 406 -12.25 -5.95 17.64
N LEU A 407 -12.73 -4.77 17.22
CA LEU A 407 -12.49 -3.50 17.91
C LEU A 407 -13.21 -3.46 19.26
N ARG A 408 -12.53 -2.94 20.27
CA ARG A 408 -12.91 -2.90 21.69
C ARG A 408 -12.58 -1.52 22.26
N ALA A 409 -13.16 -1.24 23.42
CA ALA A 409 -12.83 -0.02 24.17
C ALA A 409 -11.33 0.02 24.49
N GLY A 410 -10.72 1.20 24.34
CA GLY A 410 -9.28 1.42 24.55
C GLY A 410 -8.39 1.05 23.36
N ASP A 411 -8.92 0.41 22.32
CA ASP A 411 -8.12 0.08 21.14
C ASP A 411 -7.77 1.32 20.34
N VAL A 412 -6.59 1.28 19.73
CA VAL A 412 -6.05 2.36 18.91
C VAL A 412 -5.96 1.91 17.47
N VAL A 413 -6.60 2.65 16.58
CA VAL A 413 -6.55 2.46 15.13
C VAL A 413 -5.82 3.64 14.50
N THR A 414 -4.89 3.34 13.59
CA THR A 414 -4.21 4.41 12.84
C THR A 414 -5.07 4.91 11.68
N GLN A 415 -5.13 6.23 11.54
CA GLN A 415 -5.63 6.91 10.35
C GLN A 415 -4.43 7.19 9.44
N THR A 416 -4.36 6.46 8.33
CA THR A 416 -3.26 6.48 7.36
C THR A 416 -3.76 6.74 5.93
N ALA A 417 -5.05 6.50 5.67
CA ALA A 417 -5.63 6.69 4.35
C ALA A 417 -5.71 8.18 3.96
N SER A 418 -5.70 8.47 2.67
CA SER A 418 -5.94 9.82 2.16
C SER A 418 -7.30 10.35 2.62
N GLN A 419 -7.40 11.64 2.95
CA GLN A 419 -8.65 12.28 3.35
C GLN A 419 -9.75 12.11 2.29
N CYS A 420 -9.36 12.04 1.02
CA CYS A 420 -10.27 11.88 -0.13
C CYS A 420 -10.64 10.42 -0.42
N PHE A 421 -10.30 9.47 0.45
CA PHE A 421 -10.78 8.08 0.36
C PHE A 421 -11.68 7.75 1.54
N ASP A 422 -12.75 7.03 1.24
CA ASP A 422 -13.70 6.46 2.19
C ASP A 422 -13.04 5.57 3.25
N ILE A 423 -11.92 4.93 2.93
CA ILE A 423 -11.06 4.23 3.91
C ILE A 423 -10.72 5.13 5.11
N SER A 424 -10.49 6.43 4.89
CA SER A 424 -10.18 7.36 5.99
C SER A 424 -11.34 7.53 6.97
N LEU A 425 -12.58 7.43 6.47
CA LEU A 425 -13.77 7.62 7.28
C LEU A 425 -13.87 6.56 8.36
N TRP A 426 -13.70 5.28 8.03
CA TRP A 426 -13.84 4.24 9.04
C TRP A 426 -12.66 4.25 10.03
N GLN A 427 -11.44 4.59 9.58
CA GLN A 427 -10.29 4.75 10.47
C GLN A 427 -10.51 5.87 11.51
N LEU A 428 -11.24 6.92 11.13
CA LEU A 428 -11.67 8.02 12.02
C LEU A 428 -12.87 7.63 12.90
N ALA A 429 -13.86 6.94 12.34
CA ALA A 429 -15.19 6.81 12.96
C ALA A 429 -15.39 5.49 13.73
N ALA A 430 -14.87 4.36 13.26
CA ALA A 430 -15.14 3.05 13.85
C ALA A 430 -14.63 2.91 15.30
N PRO A 431 -13.41 3.39 15.67
CA PRO A 431 -12.94 3.33 17.05
C PRO A 431 -13.85 4.10 18.01
N LEU A 432 -14.42 5.21 17.53
CA LEU A 432 -15.30 6.09 18.30
C LEU A 432 -16.65 5.45 18.66
N LEU A 433 -17.07 4.39 17.97
CA LEU A 433 -18.29 3.63 18.30
C LEU A 433 -18.12 2.76 19.56
N VAL A 434 -16.90 2.31 19.83
CA VAL A 434 -16.61 1.32 20.88
C VAL A 434 -15.86 1.89 22.09
N GLY A 435 -15.58 3.20 22.10
CA GLY A 435 -14.75 3.82 23.15
C GLY A 435 -13.25 3.61 22.92
N GLY A 436 -12.83 3.39 21.67
CA GLY A 436 -11.42 3.35 21.25
C GLY A 436 -10.86 4.73 20.95
N CYS A 437 -9.68 4.79 20.35
CA CYS A 437 -8.98 6.00 19.98
C CYS A 437 -8.48 5.92 18.53
N THR A 438 -8.56 7.04 17.80
CA THR A 438 -7.93 7.16 16.49
C THR A 438 -6.58 7.88 16.60
N GLU A 439 -5.53 7.30 16.08
CA GLU A 439 -4.24 7.97 15.93
C GLU A 439 -4.04 8.46 14.49
N ILE A 440 -4.01 9.77 14.31
CA ILE A 440 -3.80 10.40 13.00
C ILE A 440 -2.31 10.41 12.68
N VAL A 441 -1.94 9.76 11.57
CA VAL A 441 -0.55 9.64 11.14
C VAL A 441 -0.30 10.54 9.94
N ASP A 442 0.69 11.43 10.08
CA ASP A 442 1.16 12.28 8.99
C ASP A 442 1.63 11.45 7.80
N LEU A 443 1.37 11.92 6.59
CA LEU A 443 1.79 11.23 5.38
C LEU A 443 3.32 11.02 5.36
N ASP A 444 4.10 12.03 5.72
CA ASP A 444 5.56 11.93 5.77
C ASP A 444 6.03 10.91 6.82
N ALA A 445 5.36 10.83 7.97
CA ALA A 445 5.67 9.85 9.00
C ALA A 445 5.31 8.42 8.58
N GLN A 446 4.23 8.25 7.80
CA GLN A 446 3.86 6.99 7.19
C GLN A 446 4.86 6.60 6.08
N LEU A 447 5.26 7.52 5.22
CA LEU A 447 6.18 7.22 4.11
C LEU A 447 7.62 6.97 4.60
N ASP A 448 7.97 7.45 5.79
CA ASP A 448 9.16 7.03 6.54
C ASP A 448 8.92 5.65 7.18
N VAL A 449 9.14 4.60 6.38
CA VAL A 449 8.86 3.20 6.73
C VAL A 449 9.46 2.78 8.07
N ASN A 450 10.72 3.16 8.34
CA ASN A 450 11.39 2.80 9.60
C ASN A 450 10.75 3.53 10.78
N ARG A 451 10.40 4.81 10.63
CA ARG A 451 9.68 5.54 11.67
C ARG A 451 8.29 4.96 11.92
N PHE A 452 7.59 4.52 10.88
CA PHE A 452 6.29 3.87 11.01
C PHE A 452 6.43 2.50 11.71
N ILE A 453 7.40 1.68 11.33
CA ILE A 453 7.72 0.41 12.02
C ILE A 453 8.08 0.67 13.49
N ASP A 454 8.94 1.63 13.78
CA ASP A 454 9.32 2.00 15.15
C ASP A 454 8.10 2.47 15.94
N ARG A 455 7.17 3.20 15.31
CA ARG A 455 5.92 3.61 15.95
C ARG A 455 5.07 2.40 16.33
N LEU A 456 4.92 1.41 15.44
CA LEU A 456 4.20 0.17 15.75
C LEU A 456 4.92 -0.63 16.86
N ALA A 457 6.25 -0.72 16.79
CA ALA A 457 7.07 -1.47 17.73
C ALA A 457 7.05 -0.91 19.16
N ARG A 458 6.82 0.40 19.34
CA ARG A 458 6.67 1.03 20.66
C ARG A 458 5.40 0.62 21.42
N GLY A 459 4.45 -0.04 20.76
CA GLY A 459 3.17 -0.41 21.37
C GLY A 459 2.12 0.71 21.31
N GLY A 460 0.90 0.41 21.72
CA GLY A 460 -0.24 1.31 21.73
C GLY A 460 -0.95 1.49 20.38
N VAL A 461 -0.61 0.73 19.34
CA VAL A 461 -1.41 0.62 18.09
C VAL A 461 -1.89 -0.83 17.98
N HIS A 462 -3.19 -1.02 17.77
CA HIS A 462 -3.80 -2.35 17.81
C HIS A 462 -4.21 -2.84 16.43
N VAL A 463 -4.69 -1.93 15.58
CA VAL A 463 -5.16 -2.24 14.22
C VAL A 463 -4.66 -1.18 13.24
N ILE A 464 -4.16 -1.63 12.10
CA ILE A 464 -3.83 -0.77 10.96
C ILE A 464 -4.55 -1.25 9.71
N GLN A 465 -4.82 -0.34 8.78
CA GLN A 465 -5.13 -0.71 7.40
C GLN A 465 -4.24 0.05 6.44
N ILE A 466 -3.70 -0.67 5.46
CA ILE A 466 -2.78 -0.16 4.44
C ILE A 466 -3.09 -0.81 3.09
N VAL A 467 -2.40 -0.41 2.03
CA VAL A 467 -2.54 -1.08 0.72
C VAL A 467 -1.50 -2.21 0.58
N PRO A 468 -1.80 -3.29 -0.16
CA PRO A 468 -0.85 -4.39 -0.39
C PRO A 468 0.54 -3.93 -0.87
N ALA A 469 0.62 -2.94 -1.75
CA ALA A 469 1.91 -2.40 -2.20
C ALA A 469 2.73 -1.73 -1.08
N TYR A 470 2.08 -1.12 -0.08
CA TYR A 470 2.78 -0.55 1.08
C TYR A 470 3.18 -1.65 2.08
N LEU A 471 2.33 -2.68 2.27
CA LEU A 471 2.69 -3.86 3.05
C LEU A 471 3.95 -4.56 2.51
N ASP A 472 4.10 -4.64 1.19
CA ASP A 472 5.31 -5.16 0.54
C ASP A 472 6.57 -4.39 0.95
N VAL A 473 6.48 -3.06 0.97
CA VAL A 473 7.58 -2.20 1.41
C VAL A 473 7.90 -2.36 2.89
N LEU A 474 6.87 -2.46 3.76
CA LEU A 474 7.07 -2.76 5.17
C LEU A 474 7.79 -4.10 5.35
N LEU A 475 7.34 -5.14 4.63
CA LEU A 475 7.90 -6.48 4.71
C LEU A 475 9.37 -6.51 4.27
N THR A 476 9.74 -5.83 3.19
CA THR A 476 11.14 -5.73 2.77
C THR A 476 12.04 -5.17 3.87
N GLN A 477 11.54 -4.22 4.68
CA GLN A 477 12.30 -3.70 5.83
C GLN A 477 12.32 -4.66 7.02
N LEU A 478 11.18 -5.26 7.35
CA LEU A 478 11.06 -6.18 8.47
C LEU A 478 11.82 -7.51 8.25
N GLU A 479 11.99 -7.95 7.00
CA GLU A 479 12.82 -9.11 6.65
C GLU A 479 14.31 -8.85 6.89
N GLY A 480 14.79 -7.63 6.63
CA GLY A 480 16.19 -7.25 6.89
C GLY A 480 16.48 -6.95 8.35
N ASN A 481 15.49 -6.48 9.12
CA ASN A 481 15.67 -6.04 10.50
C ASN A 481 14.38 -6.25 11.31
N ARG A 482 14.07 -7.50 11.66
CA ARG A 482 12.82 -7.86 12.33
C ARG A 482 12.61 -7.08 13.63
N ARG A 483 11.38 -6.60 13.83
CA ARG A 483 10.92 -5.92 15.05
C ARG A 483 9.68 -6.61 15.58
N ALA A 484 9.54 -6.69 16.90
CA ALA A 484 8.24 -6.99 17.50
C ALA A 484 7.32 -5.79 17.24
N LEU A 485 6.10 -6.02 16.75
CA LEU A 485 5.15 -4.94 16.41
C LEU A 485 4.28 -4.54 17.61
N GLY A 486 4.85 -4.52 18.82
CA GLY A 486 4.18 -4.07 20.04
C GLY A 486 2.83 -4.78 20.28
N ASP A 487 1.77 -3.96 20.42
CA ASP A 487 0.39 -4.39 20.69
C ASP A 487 -0.43 -4.62 19.41
N LEU A 488 0.21 -4.60 18.23
CA LEU A 488 -0.46 -4.80 16.96
C LEU A 488 -1.03 -6.22 16.89
N ARG A 489 -2.35 -6.31 16.74
CA ARG A 489 -3.06 -7.59 16.70
C ARG A 489 -3.75 -7.87 15.38
N MET A 490 -3.84 -6.89 14.49
CA MET A 490 -4.43 -7.11 13.17
C MET A 490 -3.93 -6.10 12.13
N VAL A 491 -3.68 -6.61 10.93
CA VAL A 491 -3.40 -5.80 9.75
C VAL A 491 -4.51 -6.03 8.74
N SER A 492 -5.16 -4.97 8.29
CA SER A 492 -6.06 -5.05 7.13
C SER A 492 -5.38 -4.48 5.89
N VAL A 493 -5.67 -5.06 4.74
CA VAL A 493 -5.27 -4.55 3.43
C VAL A 493 -6.47 -4.37 2.51
N THR A 494 -6.50 -3.27 1.75
CA THR A 494 -7.57 -2.99 0.77
C THR A 494 -7.02 -2.17 -0.40
N GLY A 495 -7.86 -1.91 -1.40
CA GLY A 495 -7.54 -1.03 -2.52
C GLY A 495 -6.71 -1.67 -3.65
N GLU A 496 -6.14 -2.86 -3.45
CA GLU A 496 -5.45 -3.63 -4.49
C GLU A 496 -5.65 -5.14 -4.30
N ALA A 497 -5.40 -5.93 -5.34
CA ALA A 497 -5.41 -7.38 -5.22
C ALA A 497 -4.26 -7.87 -4.32
N LEU A 498 -4.61 -8.60 -3.26
CA LEU A 498 -3.63 -9.21 -2.35
C LEU A 498 -3.01 -10.47 -2.98
N LYS A 499 -1.69 -10.44 -3.20
CA LYS A 499 -0.94 -11.58 -3.76
C LYS A 499 -0.61 -12.61 -2.68
N LEU A 500 -0.73 -13.90 -2.99
CA LEU A 500 -0.41 -14.99 -2.05
C LEU A 500 1.05 -14.96 -1.57
N GLY A 501 1.99 -14.58 -2.43
CA GLY A 501 3.39 -14.43 -2.06
C GLY A 501 3.61 -13.39 -0.95
N LEU A 502 2.80 -12.34 -0.91
CA LEU A 502 2.86 -11.32 0.15
C LEU A 502 2.36 -11.86 1.48
N VAL A 503 1.29 -12.66 1.44
CA VAL A 503 0.72 -13.33 2.62
C VAL A 503 1.70 -14.35 3.21
N ARG A 504 2.39 -15.13 2.36
CA ARG A 504 3.45 -16.06 2.80
C ARG A 504 4.57 -15.32 3.55
N ARG A 505 5.02 -14.17 3.03
CA ARG A 505 6.05 -13.34 3.68
C ARG A 505 5.56 -12.76 5.00
N TRP A 506 4.32 -12.31 5.08
CA TRP A 506 3.71 -11.80 6.32
C TRP A 506 3.70 -12.86 7.42
N PHE A 507 3.09 -14.02 7.19
CA PHE A 507 2.98 -15.06 8.22
C PHE A 507 4.32 -15.74 8.54
N ALA A 508 5.33 -15.65 7.67
CA ALA A 508 6.69 -16.07 8.01
C ALA A 508 7.32 -15.18 9.10
N LEU A 509 6.98 -13.89 9.13
CA LEU A 509 7.49 -12.94 10.14
C LEU A 509 6.56 -12.78 11.34
N TYR A 510 5.25 -12.83 11.14
CA TYR A 510 4.22 -12.56 12.15
C TYR A 510 3.10 -13.61 12.08
N PRO A 511 3.36 -14.86 12.50
CA PRO A 511 2.39 -15.95 12.42
C PRO A 511 1.13 -15.68 13.26
N ASP A 512 1.26 -14.90 14.34
CA ASP A 512 0.18 -14.65 15.31
C ASP A 512 -0.61 -13.36 15.04
N ILE A 513 -0.30 -12.63 13.97
CA ILE A 513 -1.02 -11.39 13.61
C ILE A 513 -1.86 -11.64 12.35
N PRO A 514 -3.18 -11.80 12.49
CA PRO A 514 -4.08 -11.98 11.35
C PRO A 514 -3.99 -10.87 10.31
N LEU A 515 -4.19 -11.27 9.06
CA LEU A 515 -4.26 -10.38 7.90
C LEU A 515 -5.70 -10.38 7.35
N VAL A 516 -6.30 -9.21 7.16
CA VAL A 516 -7.64 -9.08 6.60
C VAL A 516 -7.57 -8.52 5.19
N ASN A 517 -7.88 -9.32 4.18
CA ASN A 517 -8.05 -8.86 2.81
C ASN A 517 -9.45 -8.27 2.66
N ALA A 518 -9.56 -6.97 2.42
CA ALA A 518 -10.83 -6.28 2.29
C ALA A 518 -11.09 -5.83 0.84
N TYR A 519 -12.37 -5.85 0.47
CA TYR A 519 -12.81 -5.49 -0.87
C TYR A 519 -14.14 -4.75 -0.82
N GLY A 520 -14.23 -3.69 -1.63
CA GLY A 520 -15.45 -2.95 -1.86
C GLY A 520 -15.20 -1.79 -2.83
N ALA A 521 -16.12 -0.83 -2.78
CA ALA A 521 -16.09 0.35 -3.61
C ALA A 521 -16.82 1.51 -2.92
N THR A 522 -16.47 2.73 -3.31
CA THR A 522 -17.07 3.94 -2.75
C THR A 522 -18.58 4.02 -2.94
N GLU A 523 -19.09 3.47 -4.03
CA GLU A 523 -20.53 3.42 -4.29
C GLU A 523 -21.32 2.47 -3.37
N VAL A 524 -20.64 1.65 -2.57
CA VAL A 524 -21.23 0.68 -1.65
C VAL A 524 -20.79 0.90 -0.20
N SER A 525 -20.51 2.15 0.16
CA SER A 525 -20.08 2.53 1.52
C SER A 525 -18.80 1.82 1.97
N ASP A 526 -17.76 1.90 1.14
CA ASP A 526 -16.42 1.31 1.34
C ASP A 526 -16.38 -0.23 1.22
N ASP A 527 -15.71 -0.95 2.13
CA ASP A 527 -15.56 -2.40 2.08
C ASP A 527 -16.89 -3.13 2.35
N THR A 528 -17.19 -4.15 1.53
CA THR A 528 -18.42 -4.99 1.59
C THR A 528 -18.10 -6.47 1.71
N MET A 529 -16.83 -6.85 1.57
CA MET A 529 -16.32 -8.22 1.69
C MET A 529 -15.03 -8.22 2.51
N HIS A 530 -14.84 -9.23 3.37
CA HIS A 530 -13.57 -9.49 4.06
C HIS A 530 -13.18 -10.97 3.97
N ALA A 531 -11.88 -11.23 3.78
CA ALA A 531 -11.23 -12.50 4.11
C ALA A 531 -10.30 -12.29 5.30
N VAL A 532 -10.68 -12.81 6.47
CA VAL A 532 -9.83 -12.84 7.66
C VAL A 532 -8.92 -14.06 7.56
N LEU A 533 -7.61 -13.84 7.55
CA LEU A 533 -6.59 -14.86 7.41
C LEU A 533 -5.83 -14.99 8.72
N ASP A 534 -5.84 -16.18 9.31
CA ASP A 534 -5.05 -16.54 10.49
C ASP A 534 -3.79 -17.34 10.11
N GLY A 535 -3.50 -17.42 8.81
CA GLY A 535 -2.37 -18.14 8.24
C GLY A 535 -2.37 -18.06 6.72
N VAL A 536 -1.40 -18.71 6.09
CA VAL A 536 -1.35 -18.81 4.62
C VAL A 536 -2.55 -19.62 4.14
N PRO A 537 -3.39 -19.08 3.23
CA PRO A 537 -4.50 -19.83 2.66
C PRO A 537 -4.03 -21.14 2.03
N GLU A 538 -4.74 -22.23 2.28
CA GLU A 538 -4.42 -23.55 1.69
C GLU A 538 -4.59 -23.56 0.17
N ARG A 539 -5.56 -22.78 -0.34
CA ARG A 539 -5.79 -22.66 -1.79
C ARG A 539 -4.68 -21.82 -2.42
N ASP A 540 -3.92 -22.42 -3.34
CA ASP A 540 -2.81 -21.78 -4.05
C ASP A 540 -3.29 -20.90 -5.22
N LEU A 541 -4.12 -19.90 -4.91
CA LEU A 541 -4.49 -18.87 -5.88
C LEU A 541 -3.38 -17.81 -5.98
N ALA A 542 -3.11 -17.32 -7.19
CA ALA A 542 -2.17 -16.21 -7.37
C ALA A 542 -2.61 -14.94 -6.61
N ILE A 543 -3.92 -14.70 -6.57
CA ILE A 543 -4.59 -13.62 -5.83
C ILE A 543 -5.45 -14.25 -4.74
N VAL A 544 -5.30 -13.77 -3.51
CA VAL A 544 -6.09 -14.24 -2.39
C VAL A 544 -7.55 -13.83 -2.58
N SER A 545 -8.46 -14.75 -2.25
CA SER A 545 -9.91 -14.50 -2.25
C SER A 545 -10.27 -13.20 -1.53
N VAL A 546 -11.27 -12.50 -2.05
CA VAL A 546 -11.82 -11.30 -1.39
C VAL A 546 -12.77 -11.63 -0.23
N GLY A 547 -12.96 -12.93 0.03
CA GLY A 547 -13.65 -13.43 1.22
C GLY A 547 -15.15 -13.52 1.04
N ARG A 548 -15.90 -13.23 2.10
CA ARG A 548 -17.37 -13.39 2.16
C ARG A 548 -18.09 -12.04 2.29
N SER A 549 -19.37 -12.05 1.93
CA SER A 549 -20.25 -10.89 2.05
C SER A 549 -20.47 -10.50 3.50
N LEU A 550 -20.33 -9.22 3.78
CA LEU A 550 -20.45 -8.66 5.12
C LEU A 550 -21.91 -8.40 5.51
N ARG A 551 -22.17 -8.15 6.80
CA ARG A 551 -23.54 -7.99 7.34
C ARG A 551 -24.46 -7.11 6.47
N ASN A 552 -25.68 -7.58 6.27
CA ASN A 552 -26.74 -6.89 5.50
C ASN A 552 -26.42 -6.59 4.02
N VAL A 553 -25.34 -7.14 3.46
CA VAL A 553 -25.00 -7.01 2.04
C VAL A 553 -25.52 -8.22 1.27
N ASN A 554 -26.08 -7.97 0.08
CA ASN A 554 -26.33 -9.00 -0.92
C ASN A 554 -25.21 -8.91 -1.94
N THR A 555 -24.59 -10.05 -2.26
CA THR A 555 -23.53 -10.13 -3.26
C THR A 555 -23.97 -11.08 -4.36
N TYR A 556 -23.79 -10.66 -5.61
CA TYR A 556 -24.13 -11.45 -6.78
C TYR A 556 -22.96 -11.53 -7.76
N ILE A 557 -22.89 -12.62 -8.52
CA ILE A 557 -22.06 -12.73 -9.72
C ILE A 557 -23.03 -12.81 -10.89
N LEU A 558 -23.02 -11.78 -11.74
CA LEU A 558 -24.05 -11.55 -12.76
C LEU A 558 -23.50 -11.59 -14.19
N ASP A 559 -24.35 -12.02 -15.11
CA ASP A 559 -24.13 -11.83 -16.54
C ASP A 559 -24.48 -10.40 -17.00
N GLU A 560 -24.28 -10.12 -18.30
CA GLU A 560 -24.56 -8.80 -18.90
C GLU A 560 -26.04 -8.38 -18.81
N ARG A 561 -26.95 -9.33 -18.53
CA ARG A 561 -28.40 -9.16 -18.41
C ARG A 561 -28.87 -9.17 -16.96
N LEU A 562 -27.95 -9.03 -15.99
CA LEU A 562 -28.21 -9.03 -14.55
C LEU A 562 -28.76 -10.36 -14.01
N ARG A 563 -28.43 -11.48 -14.65
CA ARG A 563 -28.83 -12.82 -14.18
C ARG A 563 -27.70 -13.51 -13.45
N LEU A 564 -28.04 -14.30 -12.42
CA LEU A 564 -27.07 -15.11 -11.70
C LEU A 564 -26.43 -16.14 -12.65
N VAL A 565 -25.10 -16.24 -12.60
CA VAL A 565 -24.35 -17.24 -13.35
C VAL A 565 -24.27 -18.55 -12.53
N PRO A 566 -24.01 -19.70 -13.18
CA PRO A 566 -23.72 -20.95 -12.47
C PRO A 566 -22.62 -20.79 -11.42
N LEU A 567 -22.72 -21.51 -10.30
CA LEU A 567 -21.64 -21.53 -9.31
C LEU A 567 -20.28 -21.91 -9.94
N GLY A 568 -19.28 -21.03 -9.79
CA GLY A 568 -17.94 -21.15 -10.37
C GLY A 568 -17.76 -20.49 -11.73
N ALA A 569 -18.85 -20.09 -12.39
CA ALA A 569 -18.74 -19.32 -13.61
C ALA A 569 -18.27 -17.87 -13.32
N PRO A 570 -17.47 -17.27 -14.20
CA PRO A 570 -17.05 -15.88 -14.07
C PRO A 570 -18.18 -14.91 -14.44
N GLY A 571 -18.33 -13.82 -13.71
CA GLY A 571 -19.30 -12.76 -14.03
C GLY A 571 -18.98 -11.45 -13.31
N GLU A 572 -19.80 -10.44 -13.55
CA GLU A 572 -19.66 -9.13 -12.90
C GLU A 572 -20.09 -9.22 -11.42
N ILE A 573 -19.23 -8.76 -10.51
CA ILE A 573 -19.55 -8.66 -9.09
C ILE A 573 -20.52 -7.48 -8.91
N ALA A 574 -21.66 -7.73 -8.27
CA ALA A 574 -22.64 -6.71 -7.98
C ALA A 574 -23.11 -6.79 -6.53
N PHE A 575 -23.50 -5.63 -5.99
CA PHE A 575 -23.91 -5.50 -4.60
C PHE A 575 -25.31 -4.90 -4.49
N SER A 576 -26.09 -5.40 -3.54
CA SER A 576 -27.39 -4.84 -3.18
C SER A 576 -27.58 -4.78 -1.67
N GLY A 577 -28.54 -3.98 -1.22
CA GLY A 577 -28.90 -3.80 0.18
C GLY A 577 -28.46 -2.45 0.71
N VAL A 578 -28.31 -2.37 2.04
CA VAL A 578 -28.09 -1.11 2.76
C VAL A 578 -26.75 -0.43 2.42
N CYS A 579 -25.78 -1.18 1.90
CA CYS A 579 -24.47 -0.65 1.52
C CYS A 579 -24.53 0.26 0.28
N VAL A 580 -25.47 0.02 -0.64
CA VAL A 580 -25.52 0.69 -1.94
C VAL A 580 -25.96 2.14 -1.78
N GLY A 581 -25.10 3.06 -2.21
CA GLY A 581 -25.36 4.51 -2.21
C GLY A 581 -26.48 4.94 -3.16
N ARG A 582 -26.85 6.22 -3.08
CA ARG A 582 -27.98 6.80 -3.84
C ARG A 582 -27.68 6.98 -5.33
N GLY A 583 -26.40 7.04 -5.70
CA GLY A 583 -25.94 7.30 -7.06
C GLY A 583 -24.75 8.25 -7.07
N TYR A 584 -24.59 8.97 -8.18
CA TYR A 584 -23.59 9.99 -8.34
C TYR A 584 -24.20 11.40 -8.25
N VAL A 585 -23.54 12.30 -7.52
CA VAL A 585 -23.99 13.68 -7.29
C VAL A 585 -24.14 14.42 -8.63
N ASN A 586 -25.36 14.90 -8.88
CA ASN A 586 -25.73 15.65 -10.08
C ASN A 586 -25.32 14.98 -11.42
N ASP A 587 -25.30 13.64 -11.46
CA ASP A 587 -24.91 12.84 -12.63
C ASP A 587 -25.88 11.67 -12.85
N PRO A 588 -27.12 11.94 -13.32
CA PRO A 588 -28.16 10.92 -13.47
C PRO A 588 -27.84 9.89 -14.56
N GLU A 589 -27.07 10.26 -15.58
CA GLU A 589 -26.70 9.37 -16.68
C GLU A 589 -25.78 8.25 -16.19
N ARG A 590 -24.66 8.59 -15.52
CA ARG A 590 -23.77 7.57 -14.95
C ARG A 590 -24.45 6.81 -13.81
N THR A 591 -25.34 7.48 -13.08
CA THR A 591 -26.13 6.82 -12.03
C THR A 591 -26.97 5.70 -12.64
N ALA A 592 -27.73 5.95 -13.70
CA ALA A 592 -28.56 4.93 -14.34
C ALA A 592 -27.75 3.77 -14.97
N GLN A 593 -26.50 4.02 -15.35
CA GLN A 593 -25.61 2.99 -15.92
C GLN A 593 -25.06 2.03 -14.84
N ALA A 594 -24.71 2.55 -13.66
CA ALA A 594 -24.05 1.77 -12.61
C ALA A 594 -25.00 1.33 -11.48
N PHE A 595 -26.06 2.10 -11.22
CA PHE A 595 -27.05 1.86 -10.19
C PHE A 595 -28.39 1.50 -10.84
N THR A 596 -28.86 0.30 -10.57
CA THR A 596 -30.10 -0.26 -11.11
C THR A 596 -30.98 -0.77 -9.98
N THR A 597 -32.14 -1.36 -10.30
CA THR A 597 -32.97 -2.04 -9.30
C THR A 597 -32.48 -3.48 -9.15
N ASP A 598 -32.42 -4.00 -7.92
CA ASP A 598 -32.12 -5.41 -7.68
C ASP A 598 -33.25 -6.29 -8.27
N PRO A 599 -32.98 -7.12 -9.30
CA PRO A 599 -34.01 -7.94 -9.93
C PRO A 599 -34.51 -9.07 -9.03
N TYR A 600 -33.77 -9.44 -7.97
CA TYR A 600 -34.12 -10.51 -7.04
C TYR A 600 -34.70 -10.00 -5.72
N ARG A 601 -34.50 -8.71 -5.41
CA ARG A 601 -35.05 -8.07 -4.20
C ARG A 601 -35.66 -6.71 -4.56
N PRO A 602 -36.89 -6.71 -5.12
CA PRO A 602 -37.58 -5.48 -5.49
C PRO A 602 -37.63 -4.47 -4.33
N GLY A 603 -37.27 -3.22 -4.63
CA GLY A 603 -37.17 -2.14 -3.63
C GLY A 603 -35.73 -1.83 -3.19
N ASN A 604 -34.78 -2.74 -3.41
CA ASN A 604 -33.37 -2.47 -3.19
C ASN A 604 -32.68 -1.90 -4.45
N ARG A 605 -31.67 -1.06 -4.22
CA ARG A 605 -30.71 -0.65 -5.26
C ARG A 605 -29.70 -1.77 -5.51
N LEU A 606 -29.23 -1.87 -6.74
CA LEU A 606 -28.14 -2.75 -7.18
C LEU A 606 -27.03 -1.88 -7.75
N TYR A 607 -25.81 -2.01 -7.23
CA TYR A 607 -24.62 -1.40 -7.81
C TYR A 607 -23.78 -2.43 -8.57
N ARG A 608 -23.44 -2.10 -9.81
CA ARG A 608 -22.58 -2.88 -10.70
C ARG A 608 -21.15 -2.36 -10.61
N THR A 609 -20.22 -3.19 -10.18
CA THR A 609 -18.86 -2.74 -9.85
C THR A 609 -17.95 -2.55 -11.07
N GLY A 610 -18.25 -3.21 -12.19
CA GLY A 610 -17.33 -3.42 -13.31
C GLY A 610 -16.19 -4.40 -13.02
N ASP A 611 -16.09 -4.93 -11.78
CA ASP A 611 -15.16 -5.97 -11.39
C ASP A 611 -15.74 -7.35 -11.76
N TYR A 612 -14.89 -8.27 -12.20
CA TYR A 612 -15.25 -9.65 -12.50
C TYR A 612 -14.70 -10.59 -11.44
N GLY A 613 -15.51 -11.56 -11.07
CA GLY A 613 -15.17 -12.59 -10.10
C GLY A 613 -15.96 -13.86 -10.31
N ARG A 614 -15.69 -14.86 -9.48
CA ARG A 614 -16.45 -16.11 -9.42
C ARG A 614 -16.53 -16.63 -8.00
N TRP A 615 -17.62 -17.31 -7.67
CA TRP A 615 -17.74 -18.04 -6.42
C TRP A 615 -16.75 -19.20 -6.35
N LEU A 616 -16.26 -19.48 -5.15
CA LEU A 616 -15.51 -20.67 -4.80
C LEU A 616 -16.39 -21.60 -3.93
N PRO A 617 -16.05 -22.90 -3.83
CA PRO A 617 -16.81 -23.87 -3.03
C PRO A 617 -17.04 -23.46 -1.57
N GLU A 618 -16.13 -22.67 -0.99
CA GLU A 618 -16.21 -22.22 0.40
C GLU A 618 -17.14 -21.01 0.59
N GLY A 619 -17.86 -20.59 -0.46
CA GLY A 619 -18.70 -19.40 -0.45
C GLY A 619 -17.91 -18.09 -0.39
N THR A 620 -16.68 -18.10 -0.90
CA THR A 620 -15.84 -16.89 -1.05
C THR A 620 -15.67 -16.53 -2.53
N ILE A 621 -15.18 -15.34 -2.85
CA ILE A 621 -15.02 -14.89 -4.25
C ILE A 621 -13.55 -14.81 -4.65
N GLU A 622 -13.22 -15.44 -5.78
CA GLU A 622 -11.99 -15.17 -6.51
C GLU A 622 -12.18 -13.95 -7.42
N PHE A 623 -11.32 -12.95 -7.26
CA PHE A 623 -11.29 -11.75 -8.09
C PHE A 623 -10.50 -12.00 -9.38
N LEU A 624 -11.11 -11.78 -10.54
CA LEU A 624 -10.55 -12.09 -11.86
C LEU A 624 -10.06 -10.84 -12.61
N GLY A 625 -10.44 -9.63 -12.17
CA GLY A 625 -10.02 -8.38 -12.79
C GLY A 625 -11.19 -7.42 -13.02
N ARG A 626 -11.02 -6.49 -13.96
CA ARG A 626 -12.04 -5.51 -14.37
C ARG A 626 -12.42 -5.68 -15.83
N ARG A 627 -13.68 -5.38 -16.16
CA ARG A 627 -14.18 -5.36 -17.55
C ARG A 627 -13.76 -4.10 -18.29
N ASP A 628 -13.73 -2.98 -17.60
CA ASP A 628 -13.40 -1.66 -18.15
C ASP A 628 -11.89 -1.37 -18.04
N GLU A 629 -11.48 -0.23 -18.60
CA GLU A 629 -10.10 0.26 -18.53
C GLU A 629 -9.77 0.93 -17.19
N GLN A 630 -10.64 0.78 -16.19
CA GLN A 630 -10.34 1.28 -14.85
C GLN A 630 -9.30 0.40 -14.20
N VAL A 631 -8.39 1.07 -13.50
CA VAL A 631 -7.20 0.43 -12.98
C VAL A 631 -6.99 0.92 -11.55
N LYS A 632 -6.67 -0.02 -10.66
CA LYS A 632 -6.19 0.32 -9.32
C LYS A 632 -4.67 0.37 -9.36
N ILE A 633 -4.09 1.54 -9.09
CA ILE A 633 -2.65 1.78 -9.03
C ILE A 633 -2.34 2.44 -7.68
N ARG A 634 -1.56 1.77 -6.81
CA ARG A 634 -1.18 2.28 -5.48
C ARG A 634 -2.39 2.56 -4.58
N GLY A 635 -3.43 1.75 -4.71
CA GLY A 635 -4.73 1.95 -4.05
C GLY A 635 -5.62 3.04 -4.66
N TYR A 636 -5.15 3.82 -5.63
CA TYR A 636 -5.96 4.82 -6.33
C TYR A 636 -6.76 4.15 -7.44
N ARG A 637 -8.08 4.35 -7.45
CA ARG A 637 -8.93 4.05 -8.61
C ARG A 637 -8.71 5.13 -9.66
N ILE A 638 -8.14 4.74 -10.79
CA ILE A 638 -7.80 5.63 -11.91
C ILE A 638 -8.61 5.22 -13.13
N GLU A 639 -9.19 6.21 -13.78
CA GLU A 639 -9.92 6.08 -15.04
C GLU A 639 -9.02 6.59 -16.15
N ILE A 640 -8.52 5.69 -16.99
CA ILE A 640 -7.59 6.01 -18.09
C ILE A 640 -8.20 7.07 -19.03
N GLY A 641 -9.50 6.94 -19.32
CA GLY A 641 -10.23 7.91 -20.13
C GLY A 641 -10.23 9.34 -19.57
N GLU A 642 -10.06 9.54 -18.25
CA GLU A 642 -9.96 10.91 -17.68
C GLU A 642 -8.71 11.63 -18.10
N ILE A 643 -7.62 10.88 -18.19
CA ILE A 643 -6.32 11.38 -18.59
C ILE A 643 -6.33 11.64 -20.11
N GLU A 644 -6.85 10.69 -20.88
CA GLU A 644 -6.96 10.80 -22.35
C GLU A 644 -7.81 12.01 -22.76
N ASN A 645 -8.97 12.20 -22.15
CA ASN A 645 -9.84 13.33 -22.46
C ASN A 645 -9.21 14.68 -22.11
N ARG A 646 -8.43 14.75 -21.02
CA ARG A 646 -7.67 15.96 -20.69
C ARG A 646 -6.56 16.21 -21.70
N LEU A 647 -5.79 15.19 -22.10
CA LEU A 647 -4.77 15.33 -23.13
C LEU A 647 -5.34 15.89 -24.44
N LEU A 648 -6.52 15.45 -24.86
CA LEU A 648 -7.21 15.95 -26.05
C LEU A 648 -7.65 17.43 -25.95
N GLN A 649 -7.70 18.02 -24.75
CA GLN A 649 -7.99 19.44 -24.56
C GLN A 649 -6.76 20.34 -24.69
N MET A 650 -5.55 19.76 -24.79
CA MET A 650 -4.32 20.52 -24.95
C MET A 650 -4.19 21.04 -26.40
N PRO A 651 -3.97 22.36 -26.61
CA PRO A 651 -3.77 22.90 -27.95
C PRO A 651 -2.61 22.22 -28.67
N GLY A 652 -2.90 21.62 -29.83
CA GLY A 652 -1.90 20.96 -30.68
C GLY A 652 -1.81 19.44 -30.53
N VAL A 653 -2.56 18.82 -29.60
CA VAL A 653 -2.79 17.36 -29.54
C VAL A 653 -3.99 16.99 -30.41
N GLU A 654 -3.85 15.98 -31.26
CA GLU A 654 -4.89 15.53 -32.19
C GLU A 654 -5.54 14.21 -31.75
N GLN A 655 -4.74 13.26 -31.25
CA GLN A 655 -5.18 12.01 -30.65
C GLN A 655 -4.37 11.71 -29.39
N ALA A 656 -4.98 11.04 -28.42
CA ALA A 656 -4.30 10.60 -27.20
C ALA A 656 -4.84 9.24 -26.74
N ALA A 657 -3.95 8.40 -26.21
CA ALA A 657 -4.29 7.13 -25.59
C ALA A 657 -3.35 6.88 -24.40
N VAL A 658 -3.86 6.33 -23.32
CA VAL A 658 -3.10 6.02 -22.12
C VAL A 658 -3.21 4.52 -21.85
N VAL A 659 -2.08 3.90 -21.52
CA VAL A 659 -2.00 2.47 -21.18
C VAL A 659 -1.19 2.29 -19.89
N ILE A 660 -1.28 1.09 -19.32
CA ILE A 660 -0.40 0.70 -18.21
C ILE A 660 0.77 -0.09 -18.75
N ASP A 661 1.96 0.32 -18.35
CA ASP A 661 3.15 -0.52 -18.41
C ASP A 661 3.35 -1.23 -17.07
N GLY A 662 3.52 -2.56 -17.13
CA GLY A 662 3.67 -3.42 -15.96
C GLY A 662 3.49 -4.89 -16.31
N ARG A 663 4.59 -5.67 -16.28
CA ARG A 663 4.51 -7.13 -16.17
C ARG A 663 3.90 -7.47 -14.81
N SER A 664 3.27 -8.64 -14.67
CA SER A 664 2.51 -9.07 -13.48
C SER A 664 3.28 -9.04 -12.15
N ASP A 665 4.59 -8.80 -12.19
CA ASP A 665 5.57 -8.69 -11.11
C ASP A 665 6.17 -7.27 -10.90
N GLN A 666 5.85 -6.26 -11.72
CA GLN A 666 6.41 -4.90 -11.64
C GLN A 666 5.42 -3.82 -11.15
N THR A 667 5.95 -2.65 -10.76
CA THR A 667 5.15 -1.45 -10.43
C THR A 667 4.38 -0.97 -11.66
N ARG A 668 3.05 -0.88 -11.58
CA ARG A 668 2.20 -0.39 -12.69
C ARG A 668 2.36 1.12 -12.88
N ASN A 669 2.72 1.54 -14.09
CA ASN A 669 2.90 2.96 -14.45
C ASN A 669 1.97 3.36 -15.60
N LEU A 670 1.49 4.60 -15.57
CA LEU A 670 0.69 5.18 -16.65
C LEU A 670 1.61 5.71 -17.76
N VAL A 671 1.34 5.32 -19.00
CA VAL A 671 2.08 5.73 -20.21
C VAL A 671 1.10 6.37 -21.19
N ALA A 672 1.34 7.63 -21.55
CA ALA A 672 0.56 8.34 -22.55
C ALA A 672 1.21 8.27 -23.92
N PHE A 673 0.40 8.01 -24.94
CA PHE A 673 0.72 8.10 -26.34
C PHE A 673 -0.13 9.22 -26.95
N PHE A 674 0.46 10.05 -27.80
CA PHE A 674 -0.28 11.12 -28.46
C PHE A 674 0.21 11.37 -29.88
N THR A 675 -0.66 11.97 -30.70
CA THR A 675 -0.31 12.55 -32.01
C THR A 675 -0.54 14.06 -31.92
N GLY A 676 0.23 14.84 -32.66
CA GLY A 676 0.11 16.30 -32.62
C GLY A 676 1.31 17.05 -33.19
N SER A 677 1.31 18.35 -32.95
CA SER A 677 2.27 19.32 -33.50
C SER A 677 3.73 18.94 -33.17
N ALA A 678 4.65 19.12 -34.11
CA ALA A 678 6.07 18.74 -33.93
C ALA A 678 6.79 19.47 -32.78
N GLY A 679 6.27 20.64 -32.35
CA GLY A 679 6.83 21.44 -31.25
C GLY A 679 6.20 21.19 -29.87
N LEU A 680 5.33 20.19 -29.73
CA LEU A 680 4.73 19.80 -28.45
C LEU A 680 5.68 18.82 -27.74
N GLU A 681 6.20 19.23 -26.58
CA GLU A 681 7.13 18.42 -25.78
C GLU A 681 6.40 17.68 -24.63
N PRO A 682 6.90 16.51 -24.19
CA PRO A 682 6.37 15.78 -23.03
C PRO A 682 6.19 16.61 -21.74
N ALA A 683 7.06 17.60 -21.52
CA ALA A 683 6.98 18.49 -20.36
C ALA A 683 5.72 19.36 -20.41
N ASP A 684 5.37 19.91 -21.58
CA ASP A 684 4.17 20.74 -21.75
C ASP A 684 2.89 19.95 -21.42
N LEU A 685 2.83 18.69 -21.86
CA LEU A 685 1.70 17.78 -21.59
C LEU A 685 1.59 17.43 -20.12
N ARG A 686 2.72 17.18 -19.46
CA ARG A 686 2.78 16.89 -18.02
C ARG A 686 2.27 18.08 -17.21
N ASP A 687 2.77 19.28 -17.50
CA ASP A 687 2.39 20.50 -16.78
C ASP A 687 0.92 20.84 -17.01
N PHE A 688 0.43 20.68 -18.24
CA PHE A 688 -0.98 20.86 -18.57
C PHE A 688 -1.89 19.89 -17.80
N LEU A 689 -1.51 18.62 -17.68
CA LEU A 689 -2.26 17.65 -16.90
C LEU A 689 -2.17 17.91 -15.39
N ALA A 690 -0.99 18.24 -14.86
CA ALA A 690 -0.78 18.51 -13.44
C ALA A 690 -1.57 19.73 -12.94
N ALA A 691 -1.84 20.71 -13.80
CA ALA A 691 -2.70 21.85 -13.46
C ALA A 691 -4.17 21.45 -13.19
N ALA A 692 -4.60 20.29 -13.69
CA ALA A 692 -6.01 19.91 -13.76
C ALA A 692 -6.36 18.56 -13.12
N LEU A 693 -5.38 17.67 -12.96
CA LEU A 693 -5.52 16.32 -12.45
C LEU A 693 -4.69 16.14 -11.18
N PRO A 694 -5.11 15.28 -10.24
CA PRO A 694 -4.24 14.87 -9.13
C PRO A 694 -2.95 14.19 -9.63
N ASP A 695 -1.85 14.35 -8.89
CA ASP A 695 -0.52 13.84 -9.25
C ASP A 695 -0.51 12.35 -9.61
N TYR A 696 -1.30 11.52 -8.90
CA TYR A 696 -1.36 10.08 -9.15
C TYR A 696 -2.01 9.71 -10.50
N MET A 697 -2.73 10.63 -11.15
CA MET A 697 -3.33 10.45 -12.48
C MET A 697 -2.46 10.97 -13.62
N VAL A 698 -1.38 11.70 -13.33
CA VAL A 698 -0.49 12.23 -14.36
C VAL A 698 0.41 11.08 -14.90
N PRO A 699 0.42 10.81 -16.22
CA PRO A 699 1.28 9.78 -16.81
C PRO A 699 2.77 9.99 -16.50
N HIS A 700 3.47 8.88 -16.32
CA HIS A 700 4.90 8.90 -16.00
C HIS A 700 5.72 9.14 -17.28
N TYR A 701 5.22 8.62 -18.41
CA TYR A 701 5.83 8.69 -19.73
C TYR A 701 4.86 9.27 -20.75
N PHE A 702 5.40 10.04 -21.71
CA PHE A 702 4.67 10.56 -22.86
C PHE A 702 5.44 10.26 -24.14
N HIS A 703 4.81 9.59 -25.10
CA HIS A 703 5.42 9.22 -26.38
C HIS A 703 4.60 9.80 -27.52
N ARG A 704 5.25 10.61 -28.37
CA ARG A 704 4.64 11.09 -29.62
C ARG A 704 4.73 10.00 -30.68
N LEU A 705 3.60 9.65 -31.28
CA LEU A 705 3.54 8.77 -32.44
C LEU A 705 3.11 9.56 -33.68
N GLU A 706 3.51 9.10 -34.87
CA GLU A 706 2.98 9.64 -36.13
C GLU A 706 1.48 9.34 -36.28
N ALA A 707 1.06 8.16 -35.80
CA ALA A 707 -0.33 7.75 -35.71
C ALA A 707 -0.51 6.75 -34.56
N LEU A 708 -1.67 6.78 -33.88
CA LEU A 708 -2.01 5.72 -32.94
C LEU A 708 -2.32 4.41 -33.72
N PRO A 709 -1.90 3.24 -33.23
CA PRO A 709 -2.27 1.96 -33.84
C PRO A 709 -3.77 1.74 -33.64
N HIS A 710 -4.44 1.18 -34.64
CA HIS A 710 -5.86 0.85 -34.58
C HIS A 710 -6.06 -0.66 -34.84
N ASN A 711 -7.07 -1.25 -34.20
CA ASN A 711 -7.49 -2.63 -34.45
C ASN A 711 -8.37 -2.73 -35.71
N GLU A 712 -8.76 -3.95 -36.09
CA GLU A 712 -9.59 -4.23 -37.27
C GLU A 712 -10.95 -3.50 -37.26
N ASN A 713 -11.40 -3.04 -36.08
CA ASN A 713 -12.63 -2.27 -35.87
C ASN A 713 -12.42 -0.75 -35.85
N GLY A 714 -11.22 -0.26 -36.19
CA GLY A 714 -10.90 1.17 -36.23
C GLY A 714 -10.82 1.85 -34.87
N LYS A 715 -10.73 1.09 -33.77
CA LYS A 715 -10.47 1.63 -32.42
C LYS A 715 -8.97 1.58 -32.11
N VAL A 716 -8.47 2.47 -31.25
CA VAL A 716 -7.07 2.45 -30.82
C VAL A 716 -6.71 1.08 -30.21
N ASP A 717 -5.66 0.45 -30.73
CA ASP A 717 -5.16 -0.85 -30.29
C ASP A 717 -4.25 -0.67 -29.06
N LYS A 718 -4.89 -0.65 -27.88
CA LYS A 718 -4.19 -0.50 -26.61
C LYS A 718 -3.26 -1.67 -26.30
N ARG A 719 -3.52 -2.88 -26.82
CA ARG A 719 -2.62 -4.02 -26.63
C ARG A 719 -1.29 -3.78 -27.33
N ARG A 720 -1.34 -3.31 -28.57
CA ARG A 720 -0.15 -2.91 -29.32
C ARG A 720 0.55 -1.72 -28.68
N LEU A 721 -0.19 -0.78 -28.10
CA LEU A 721 0.41 0.32 -27.31
C LEU A 721 1.07 -0.16 -26.02
N ILE A 722 0.54 -1.18 -25.33
CA ILE A 722 1.20 -1.79 -24.15
C ILE A 722 2.52 -2.46 -24.57
N GLU A 723 2.51 -3.22 -25.67
CA GLU A 723 3.73 -3.83 -26.23
C GLU A 723 4.73 -2.75 -26.67
N THR A 724 4.24 -1.64 -27.22
CA THR A 724 5.05 -0.47 -27.61
C THR A 724 5.58 0.27 -26.39
N ALA A 725 4.81 0.41 -25.31
CA ALA A 725 5.26 1.02 -24.07
C ALA A 725 6.42 0.22 -23.47
N ALA A 726 6.30 -1.12 -23.47
CA ALA A 726 7.36 -2.01 -23.01
C ALA A 726 8.67 -1.91 -23.82
N THR A 727 8.62 -1.40 -25.06
CA THR A 727 9.81 -1.18 -25.91
C THR A 727 10.32 0.26 -25.87
N LEU A 728 9.43 1.26 -25.86
CA LEU A 728 9.77 2.68 -25.89
C LEU A 728 10.15 3.26 -24.52
N ASN A 729 9.70 2.68 -23.42
CA ASN A 729 10.12 3.06 -22.07
C ASN A 729 11.58 2.65 -21.75
N GLN A 730 12.37 2.29 -22.77
CA GLN A 730 13.78 1.92 -22.68
C GLN A 730 14.76 3.10 -22.88
N GLY A 731 14.31 4.35 -22.69
CA GLY A 731 15.16 5.55 -22.60
C GLY A 731 15.28 6.34 -23.91
N ALA A 732 14.61 7.49 -23.99
CA ALA A 732 14.61 8.38 -25.16
C ALA A 732 15.53 9.61 -25.03
N ALA A 733 16.30 9.74 -23.93
CA ALA A 733 17.35 10.75 -23.82
C ALA A 733 18.65 10.24 -24.46
N ALA A 734 19.46 11.15 -25.02
CA ALA A 734 20.81 10.80 -25.46
C ALA A 734 21.59 10.24 -24.25
N TYR A 735 21.86 8.94 -24.26
CA TYR A 735 22.50 8.25 -23.14
C TYR A 735 23.85 8.89 -22.78
N LEU A 736 23.90 9.49 -21.59
CA LEU A 736 25.12 10.02 -20.98
C LEU A 736 25.41 9.19 -19.72
N PRO A 737 26.50 8.42 -19.67
CA PRO A 737 26.73 7.51 -18.55
C PRO A 737 26.94 8.27 -17.22
N PRO A 738 26.58 7.65 -16.07
CA PRO A 738 26.91 8.15 -14.74
C PRO A 738 28.44 8.39 -14.61
N SER A 739 28.79 9.64 -14.35
CA SER A 739 30.17 10.15 -14.40
C SER A 739 30.82 10.22 -13.01
N THR A 740 30.07 10.53 -11.95
CA THR A 740 30.58 10.61 -10.57
C THR A 740 30.36 9.30 -9.80
N PRO A 741 31.11 9.03 -8.70
CA PRO A 741 30.86 7.88 -7.83
C PRO A 741 29.43 7.86 -7.28
N THR A 742 28.90 9.02 -6.86
CA THR A 742 27.52 9.17 -6.36
C THR A 742 26.51 8.90 -7.46
N GLU A 743 26.71 9.43 -8.68
CA GLU A 743 25.87 9.12 -9.84
C GLU A 743 25.87 7.60 -10.13
N ARG A 744 27.03 6.91 -10.09
CA ARG A 744 27.09 5.45 -10.30
C ARG A 744 26.39 4.66 -9.21
N ARG A 745 26.58 5.03 -7.94
CA ARG A 745 25.91 4.39 -6.80
C ARG A 745 24.41 4.58 -6.87
N LEU A 746 23.97 5.79 -7.19
CA LEU A 746 22.57 6.12 -7.36
C LEU A 746 21.96 5.39 -8.56
N ALA A 747 22.69 5.27 -9.67
CA ALA A 747 22.26 4.50 -10.83
C ALA A 747 22.08 3.01 -10.49
N THR A 748 22.98 2.40 -9.72
CA THR A 748 22.78 1.02 -9.23
C THR A 748 21.54 0.90 -8.34
N ALA A 749 21.34 1.86 -7.42
CA ALA A 749 20.17 1.86 -6.55
C ALA A 749 18.86 2.03 -7.34
N TRP A 750 18.84 2.94 -8.32
CA TRP A 750 17.72 3.13 -9.24
C TRP A 750 17.48 1.88 -10.09
N ALA A 751 18.52 1.26 -10.63
CA ALA A 751 18.42 0.04 -11.44
C ALA A 751 17.69 -1.07 -10.68
N GLU A 752 18.06 -1.29 -9.43
CA GLU A 752 17.44 -2.31 -8.59
C GLU A 752 16.00 -1.95 -8.18
N VAL A 753 15.75 -0.69 -7.82
CA VAL A 753 14.42 -0.22 -7.38
C VAL A 753 13.41 -0.15 -8.53
N LEU A 754 13.89 0.22 -9.72
CA LEU A 754 13.09 0.33 -10.95
C LEU A 754 13.07 -0.96 -11.76
N ASN A 755 13.87 -1.97 -11.37
CA ASN A 755 14.07 -3.22 -12.09
C ASN A 755 14.50 -3.02 -13.57
N VAL A 756 15.44 -2.10 -13.78
CA VAL A 756 16.06 -1.82 -15.09
C VAL A 756 17.55 -2.13 -15.04
N LEU A 757 18.18 -2.36 -16.20
CA LEU A 757 19.63 -2.62 -16.25
C LEU A 757 20.40 -1.33 -15.91
N VAL A 758 21.39 -1.42 -15.01
CA VAL A 758 22.21 -0.27 -14.60
C VAL A 758 22.87 0.48 -15.76
N GLY A 759 23.30 -0.25 -16.81
CA GLY A 759 23.87 0.33 -18.02
C GLY A 759 22.89 1.08 -18.92
N ARG A 760 21.61 1.19 -18.51
CA ARG A 760 20.55 1.95 -19.20
C ARG A 760 20.16 3.22 -18.44
N ILE A 761 20.77 3.49 -17.29
CA ILE A 761 20.48 4.69 -16.51
C ILE A 761 21.56 5.72 -16.80
N GLY A 762 21.17 6.76 -17.52
CA GLY A 762 21.97 7.94 -17.81
C GLY A 762 21.92 8.96 -16.66
N ARG A 763 22.93 9.82 -16.61
CA ARG A 763 23.04 10.88 -15.59
C ARG A 763 21.99 11.98 -15.71
N ALA A 764 21.41 12.16 -16.90
CA ALA A 764 20.35 13.13 -17.14
C ALA A 764 18.95 12.50 -17.08
N ASP A 765 18.88 11.22 -16.73
CA ASP A 765 17.60 10.53 -16.64
C ASP A 765 16.88 10.94 -15.36
N ASP A 766 15.57 11.15 -15.49
CA ASP A 766 14.67 11.47 -14.39
C ASP A 766 14.10 10.17 -13.81
N PHE A 767 14.09 10.07 -12.47
CA PHE A 767 13.66 8.90 -11.71
C PHE A 767 12.24 8.49 -12.09
N PHE A 768 11.32 9.45 -12.16
CA PHE A 768 9.92 9.21 -12.48
C PHE A 768 9.73 8.97 -13.98
N GLN A 769 10.52 9.61 -14.83
CA GLN A 769 10.57 9.31 -16.28
C GLN A 769 11.24 7.97 -16.59
N LEU A 770 11.96 7.34 -15.66
CA LEU A 770 12.43 5.96 -15.77
C LEU A 770 11.47 4.97 -15.11
N GLY A 771 10.28 5.42 -14.70
CA GLY A 771 9.23 4.56 -14.14
C GLY A 771 9.25 4.51 -12.62
N GLY A 772 10.02 5.40 -11.99
CA GLY A 772 9.97 5.68 -10.58
C GLY A 772 8.60 6.15 -10.15
N THR A 773 8.23 5.78 -8.93
CA THR A 773 6.91 5.99 -8.33
C THR A 773 7.13 6.48 -6.91
N SER A 774 6.13 7.05 -6.23
CA SER A 774 6.31 7.42 -4.80
C SER A 774 6.71 6.22 -3.95
N LEU A 775 6.21 5.02 -4.26
CA LEU A 775 6.58 3.78 -3.59
C LEU A 775 8.00 3.33 -3.95
N ALA A 776 8.41 3.47 -5.21
CA ALA A 776 9.77 3.22 -5.64
C ALA A 776 10.73 4.26 -5.03
N ALA A 777 10.30 5.51 -4.86
CA ALA A 777 11.05 6.55 -4.18
C ALA A 777 11.19 6.21 -2.70
N VAL A 778 10.15 5.70 -2.03
CA VAL A 778 10.26 5.17 -0.67
C VAL A 778 11.22 3.98 -0.63
N ARG A 779 11.13 3.02 -1.57
CA ARG A 779 12.10 1.91 -1.69
C ARG A 779 13.53 2.41 -1.91
N LEU A 780 13.70 3.48 -2.69
CA LEU A 780 14.98 4.12 -2.95
C LEU A 780 15.54 4.80 -1.69
N VAL A 781 14.72 5.60 -0.99
CA VAL A 781 15.05 6.25 0.29
C VAL A 781 15.48 5.20 1.31
N VAL A 782 14.71 4.12 1.40
CA VAL A 782 14.99 2.96 2.24
C VAL A 782 16.31 2.29 1.85
N LYS A 783 16.53 2.02 0.55
CA LYS A 783 17.74 1.38 0.03
C LYS A 783 18.99 2.22 0.22
N LEU A 784 18.84 3.54 0.13
CA LEU A 784 19.88 4.53 0.38
C LEU A 784 20.01 4.88 1.87
N ASP A 785 19.32 4.15 2.76
CA ASP A 785 19.35 4.33 4.20
C ASP A 785 19.14 5.79 4.64
N ARG A 786 18.13 6.45 4.04
CA ARG A 786 17.75 7.84 4.31
C ARG A 786 18.80 8.90 3.97
N GLN A 787 19.84 8.57 3.20
CA GLN A 787 20.75 9.57 2.64
C GLN A 787 20.04 10.59 1.74
N VAL A 788 18.86 10.23 1.23
CA VAL A 788 17.90 11.14 0.62
C VAL A 788 16.56 10.99 1.33
N SER A 789 15.84 12.10 1.51
CA SER A 789 14.42 12.07 1.88
C SER A 789 13.55 11.88 0.64
N LEU A 790 12.28 11.49 0.83
CA LEU A 790 11.33 11.46 -0.28
C LEU A 790 11.18 12.84 -0.93
N ARG A 791 11.23 13.90 -0.12
CA ARG A 791 11.21 15.29 -0.59
C ARG A 791 12.38 15.57 -1.53
N ASP A 792 13.57 15.05 -1.25
CA ASP A 792 14.75 15.23 -2.11
C ASP A 792 14.58 14.51 -3.45
N VAL A 793 14.07 13.28 -3.43
CA VAL A 793 13.80 12.51 -4.67
C VAL A 793 12.75 13.21 -5.55
N VAL A 794 11.73 13.80 -4.94
CA VAL A 794 10.66 14.54 -5.66
C VAL A 794 11.16 15.89 -6.15
N ALA A 795 11.90 16.64 -5.33
CA ALA A 795 12.41 17.96 -5.68
C ALA A 795 13.55 17.91 -6.71
N HIS A 796 14.30 16.81 -6.71
CA HIS A 796 15.46 16.60 -7.58
C HIS A 796 15.37 15.24 -8.27
N PRO A 797 14.44 15.06 -9.20
CA PRO A 797 14.17 13.75 -9.77
C PRO A 797 15.22 13.30 -10.78
N VAL A 798 16.13 14.16 -11.26
CA VAL A 798 17.17 13.80 -12.23
C VAL A 798 18.38 13.17 -11.55
N LEU A 799 18.95 12.09 -12.08
CA LEU A 799 20.01 11.34 -11.41
C LEU A 799 21.21 12.20 -11.01
N ARG A 800 21.71 13.07 -11.89
CA ARG A 800 22.81 14.00 -11.56
C ARG A 800 22.40 15.05 -10.52
N GLU A 801 21.13 15.44 -10.47
CA GLU A 801 20.63 16.47 -9.56
C GLU A 801 20.39 15.88 -8.18
N LEU A 802 19.81 14.68 -8.10
CA LEU A 802 19.72 13.91 -6.87
C LEU A 802 21.10 13.48 -6.37
N ALA A 803 22.02 13.13 -7.28
CA ALA A 803 23.42 12.90 -6.94
C ALA A 803 24.07 14.19 -6.43
N ALA A 804 23.77 15.35 -7.01
CA ALA A 804 24.26 16.63 -6.51
C ALA A 804 23.64 16.99 -5.15
N VAL A 805 22.41 16.60 -4.86
CA VAL A 805 21.75 16.77 -3.56
C VAL A 805 22.29 15.78 -2.53
N LEU A 806 22.66 14.57 -2.95
CA LEU A 806 23.45 13.67 -2.14
C LEU A 806 24.82 14.31 -1.86
N ASP A 807 25.51 14.79 -2.89
CA ASP A 807 26.82 15.43 -2.76
C ASP A 807 26.74 16.75 -1.96
N ALA A 808 25.61 17.47 -1.98
CA ALA A 808 25.35 18.72 -1.25
C ALA A 808 24.68 18.52 0.13
N GLY A 809 23.98 17.41 0.35
CA GLY A 809 23.46 16.97 1.65
C GLY A 809 24.54 16.27 2.48
N HIS A 810 25.52 15.67 1.81
CA HIS A 810 26.85 15.37 2.34
C HIS A 810 27.78 16.60 2.28
N GLY A 811 27.25 17.76 1.86
CA GLY A 811 28.01 18.90 1.37
C GLY A 811 27.38 20.26 1.68
N THR A 812 27.06 20.53 2.94
CA THR A 812 27.67 21.73 3.53
C THR A 812 29.18 21.48 3.63
N ARG A 813 29.84 21.50 2.46
CA ARG A 813 31.17 22.06 2.15
C ARG A 813 31.48 21.79 0.68
N ASN A 814 30.95 22.71 -0.13
CA ASN A 814 31.28 23.15 -1.49
C ASN A 814 32.25 22.33 -2.36
N GLY A 815 31.84 22.23 -3.64
CA GLY A 815 32.75 22.23 -4.77
C GLY A 815 33.76 23.38 -4.68
N GLY A 816 34.95 23.00 -4.24
CA GLY A 816 36.15 23.81 -4.12
C GLY A 816 37.25 22.85 -3.68
N THR A 817 38.47 23.05 -4.15
CA THR A 817 39.64 22.19 -3.90
C THR A 817 40.14 22.25 -2.45
N ALA A 818 39.25 22.43 -1.46
CA ALA A 818 39.55 22.46 -0.05
C ALA A 818 39.17 21.10 0.59
N PRO A 819 39.94 20.61 1.58
CA PRO A 819 39.60 19.38 2.29
C PRO A 819 38.23 19.49 2.97
N PRO A 820 37.46 18.39 3.05
CA PRO A 820 36.11 18.38 3.61
C PRO A 820 36.08 18.80 5.08
N ALA A 821 34.87 19.17 5.53
CA ALA A 821 34.64 19.59 6.90
C ALA A 821 35.03 18.51 7.91
N LEU A 822 35.83 18.87 8.91
CA LEU A 822 36.01 18.00 10.07
C LEU A 822 34.74 18.04 10.94
N LEU A 823 34.19 19.23 11.22
CA LEU A 823 33.04 19.39 12.09
C LEU A 823 31.74 19.42 11.28
N GLN A 824 30.90 18.41 11.50
CA GLN A 824 29.58 18.26 10.91
C GLN A 824 28.53 18.78 11.87
N GLN A 825 27.71 19.74 11.45
CA GLN A 825 26.64 20.25 12.30
C GLN A 825 25.48 19.26 12.34
N LEU A 826 25.14 18.77 13.54
CA LEU A 826 24.13 17.72 13.74
C LEU A 826 22.77 18.27 14.20
N SER A 827 22.73 19.50 14.71
CA SER A 827 21.51 20.16 15.24
C SER A 827 21.06 21.34 14.38
N THR A 828 19.76 21.51 14.23
CA THR A 828 19.12 22.74 13.73
C THR A 828 18.87 23.71 14.88
N VAL A 829 19.36 24.94 14.79
CA VAL A 829 19.11 26.00 15.79
C VAL A 829 18.47 27.18 15.10
N ASP A 830 17.28 27.59 15.57
CA ASP A 830 16.57 28.76 15.07
C ASP A 830 17.17 30.03 15.71
N GLY A 831 17.88 30.84 14.92
CA GLY A 831 18.53 32.07 15.38
C GLY A 831 19.99 31.88 15.82
N THR A 832 20.51 32.77 16.68
CA THR A 832 21.91 32.70 17.16
C THR A 832 22.04 31.68 18.29
N ALA A 833 22.93 30.71 18.14
CA ALA A 833 23.17 29.68 19.16
C ALA A 833 23.63 30.29 20.50
N THR A 834 23.09 29.77 21.60
CA THR A 834 23.43 30.18 22.98
C THR A 834 24.73 29.52 23.46
N GLY A 835 25.17 28.44 22.80
CA GLY A 835 26.44 27.75 23.03
C GLY A 835 26.74 26.77 21.90
N THR A 836 27.94 26.20 21.89
CA THR A 836 28.36 25.20 20.90
C THR A 836 28.98 23.99 21.57
N LEU A 837 28.46 22.79 21.30
CA LEU A 837 29.02 21.51 21.72
C LEU A 837 29.75 20.86 20.55
N VAL A 838 31.02 20.48 20.75
CA VAL A 838 31.82 19.73 19.77
C VAL A 838 32.09 18.33 20.29
N CYS A 839 31.64 17.31 19.55
CA CYS A 839 31.68 15.92 19.95
C CYS A 839 32.67 15.11 19.11
N PHE A 840 33.60 14.41 19.78
CA PHE A 840 34.57 13.50 19.18
C PHE A 840 34.18 12.05 19.47
N PRO A 841 34.07 11.19 18.44
CA PRO A 841 33.55 9.84 18.56
C PRO A 841 34.50 8.90 19.31
N TYR A 842 33.97 7.77 19.74
CA TYR A 842 34.75 6.62 20.20
C TYR A 842 35.52 5.97 19.06
N ALA A 843 36.45 5.07 19.40
CA ALA A 843 37.32 4.41 18.43
C ALA A 843 36.51 3.72 17.31
N GLY A 844 36.83 4.04 16.06
CA GLY A 844 36.13 3.56 14.86
C GLY A 844 34.76 4.21 14.60
N GLY A 845 34.34 5.15 15.43
CA GLY A 845 33.09 5.90 15.30
C GLY A 845 33.19 7.14 14.41
N ASN A 846 32.06 7.78 14.13
CA ASN A 846 31.96 8.97 13.28
C ASN A 846 30.97 10.01 13.84
N ALA A 847 30.74 11.10 13.12
CA ALA A 847 29.92 12.22 13.60
C ALA A 847 28.46 11.82 13.92
N VAL A 848 27.88 10.89 13.16
CA VAL A 848 26.48 10.45 13.30
C VAL A 848 26.19 9.81 14.67
N ASN A 849 27.23 9.32 15.37
CA ASN A 849 27.08 8.73 16.70
C ASN A 849 26.47 9.70 17.73
N PHE A 850 26.56 11.01 17.50
CA PHE A 850 26.00 12.04 18.37
C PHE A 850 24.64 12.59 17.91
N GLN A 851 24.04 12.03 16.85
CA GLN A 851 22.77 12.53 16.31
C GLN A 851 21.61 12.47 17.32
N LYS A 852 21.59 11.45 18.18
CA LYS A 852 20.59 11.34 19.26
C LYS A 852 20.79 12.43 20.32
N LEU A 853 22.03 12.65 20.75
CA LEU A 853 22.36 13.75 21.67
C LEU A 853 21.99 15.12 21.07
N ALA A 854 22.24 15.34 19.78
CA ALA A 854 21.86 16.55 19.08
C ALA A 854 20.34 16.79 19.07
N ARG A 855 19.53 15.73 19.02
CA ARG A 855 18.06 15.82 19.13
C ARG A 855 17.59 16.15 20.54
N GLU A 856 18.22 15.57 21.56
CA GLU A 856 17.87 15.86 22.97
C GLU A 856 18.25 17.29 23.37
N LEU A 857 19.30 17.85 22.76
CA LEU A 857 19.67 19.25 22.93
C LEU A 857 18.86 20.20 22.03
N ALA A 858 17.99 19.69 21.15
CA ALA A 858 17.14 20.52 20.30
C ALA A 858 16.12 21.28 21.16
N GLY A 859 16.22 22.61 21.16
CA GLY A 859 15.44 23.49 22.03
C GLY A 859 16.22 24.11 23.19
N THR A 860 17.45 23.67 23.46
CA THR A 860 18.34 24.31 24.46
C THR A 860 19.10 25.53 23.90
N GLY A 861 19.06 25.73 22.57
CA GLY A 861 19.85 26.74 21.87
C GLY A 861 21.32 26.38 21.64
N ILE A 862 21.77 25.20 22.11
CA ILE A 862 23.14 24.72 21.92
C ILE A 862 23.30 24.09 20.53
N ALA A 863 24.22 24.61 19.72
CA ALA A 863 24.58 24.00 18.44
C ALA A 863 25.52 22.80 18.66
N VAL A 864 25.18 21.64 18.11
CA VAL A 864 25.94 20.40 18.26
C VAL A 864 26.68 20.07 16.97
N TYR A 865 27.99 19.88 17.07
CA TYR A 865 28.87 19.45 15.98
C TYR A 865 29.49 18.10 16.31
N GLY A 866 29.44 17.14 15.38
CA GLY A 866 30.18 15.88 15.47
C GLY A 866 31.42 15.92 14.58
N ALA A 867 32.56 15.43 15.08
CA ALA A 867 33.78 15.32 14.29
C ALA A 867 33.74 14.08 13.38
N GLU A 868 33.87 14.30 12.07
CA GLU A 868 34.06 13.25 11.06
C GLU A 868 35.57 13.02 10.88
N LEU A 869 36.11 12.04 11.60
CA LEU A 869 37.56 11.81 11.62
C LEU A 869 38.09 11.37 10.24
N PRO A 870 39.22 11.92 9.75
CA PRO A 870 39.81 11.51 8.48
C PRO A 870 40.07 10.00 8.41
N GLY A 871 39.74 9.36 7.30
CA GLY A 871 39.94 7.91 7.11
C GLY A 871 38.89 7.01 7.79
N HIS A 872 37.85 7.58 8.41
CA HIS A 872 36.77 6.84 9.07
C HIS A 872 35.51 6.67 8.22
N ASP A 873 35.45 7.36 7.07
CA ASP A 873 34.32 7.33 6.14
C ASP A 873 34.55 6.29 5.02
N VAL A 874 33.62 5.36 4.86
CA VAL A 874 33.66 4.31 3.81
C VAL A 874 33.67 4.91 2.41
N ALA A 875 33.03 6.06 2.21
CA ALA A 875 33.03 6.76 0.93
C ALA A 875 34.40 7.41 0.62
N ARG A 876 35.28 7.52 1.62
CA ARG A 876 36.62 8.11 1.55
C ARG A 876 37.67 7.18 2.19
N ALA A 877 37.58 5.89 1.89
CA ALA A 877 38.49 4.87 2.45
C ALA A 877 39.99 5.11 2.16
N ASP A 878 40.30 5.93 1.14
CA ASP A 878 41.65 6.34 0.75
C ASP A 878 42.17 7.59 1.50
N GLU A 879 41.33 8.26 2.30
CA GLU A 879 41.76 9.41 3.12
C GLU A 879 42.70 8.93 4.25
N PRO A 880 43.89 9.53 4.42
CA PRO A 880 44.80 9.13 5.47
C PRO A 880 44.22 9.45 6.85
N LEU A 881 44.36 8.49 7.77
CA LEU A 881 44.04 8.68 9.18
C LEU A 881 44.91 9.80 9.77
N ALA A 882 44.29 10.73 10.50
CA ALA A 882 44.96 11.88 11.10
C ALA A 882 45.18 11.66 12.60
N ASP A 883 46.28 12.19 13.13
CA ASP A 883 46.57 12.12 14.57
C ASP A 883 45.76 13.14 15.39
N VAL A 884 45.85 13.02 16.71
CA VAL A 884 45.12 13.88 17.66
C VAL A 884 45.43 15.37 17.45
N ALA A 885 46.69 15.73 17.21
CA ALA A 885 47.11 17.13 17.06
C ALA A 885 46.59 17.75 15.74
N ASP A 886 46.59 16.98 14.66
CA ASP A 886 46.07 17.40 13.35
C ASP A 886 44.57 17.65 13.40
N VAL A 887 43.82 16.71 13.99
CA VAL A 887 42.37 16.82 14.17
C VAL A 887 42.02 18.02 15.05
N ALA A 888 42.71 18.21 16.19
CA ALA A 888 42.48 19.34 17.08
C ALA A 888 42.79 20.69 16.41
N ARG A 889 43.89 20.81 15.65
CA ARG A 889 44.22 22.04 14.90
C ARG A 889 43.19 22.36 13.83
N ARG A 890 42.65 21.35 13.14
CA ARG A 890 41.56 21.52 12.16
C ARG A 890 40.27 21.96 12.82
N ALA A 891 39.86 21.30 13.91
CA ALA A 891 38.67 21.68 14.67
C ALA A 891 38.77 23.12 15.18
N ARG A 892 39.93 23.51 15.72
CA ARG A 892 40.21 24.88 16.16
C ARG A 892 40.04 25.91 15.04
N ALA A 893 40.56 25.63 13.85
CA ALA A 893 40.42 26.52 12.70
C ALA A 893 38.95 26.68 12.28
N GLU A 894 38.17 25.61 12.32
CA GLU A 894 36.74 25.63 12.01
C GLU A 894 35.91 26.37 13.06
N LEU A 895 36.36 26.41 14.32
CA LEU A 895 35.69 27.10 15.42
C LEU A 895 36.01 28.59 15.55
N ALA A 896 36.97 29.11 14.77
CA ALA A 896 37.47 30.48 14.90
C ALA A 896 36.38 31.57 14.77
N GLY A 897 35.27 31.30 14.07
CA GLY A 897 34.14 32.22 13.86
C GLY A 897 32.92 32.00 14.77
N THR A 898 32.94 30.97 15.63
CA THR A 898 31.77 30.62 16.44
C THR A 898 31.55 31.64 17.56
N ALA A 899 30.32 32.10 17.79
CA ALA A 899 29.97 32.98 18.91
C ALA A 899 29.46 32.16 20.11
N GLY A 900 29.69 32.66 21.32
CA GLY A 900 29.22 32.01 22.56
C GLY A 900 30.19 30.98 23.17
N PRO A 901 29.80 30.36 24.31
CA PRO A 901 30.57 29.36 25.03
C PRO A 901 30.73 28.07 24.21
N ILE A 902 31.94 27.49 24.26
CA ILE A 902 32.26 26.20 23.62
C ILE A 902 32.32 25.12 24.70
N LEU A 903 31.63 24.01 24.48
CA LEU A 903 31.69 22.78 25.28
C LEU A 903 32.28 21.69 24.41
N LEU A 904 33.11 20.83 24.98
CA LEU A 904 33.74 19.73 24.26
C LEU A 904 33.29 18.40 24.86
N TRP A 905 33.00 17.41 24.02
CA TRP A 905 32.70 16.05 24.43
C TRP A 905 33.62 15.08 23.71
N GLY A 906 34.33 14.24 24.45
CA GLY A 906 35.08 13.12 23.90
C GLY A 906 34.56 11.81 24.50
N HIS A 907 34.08 10.90 23.65
CA HIS A 907 33.63 9.58 24.10
C HIS A 907 34.73 8.54 23.85
N CYS A 908 35.14 7.77 24.86
CA CYS A 908 36.24 6.81 24.76
C CYS A 908 37.50 7.46 24.13
N ALA A 909 38.02 6.92 23.02
CA ALA A 909 39.16 7.49 22.28
C ALA A 909 38.98 8.97 21.89
N GLY A 910 37.74 9.42 21.71
CA GLY A 910 37.37 10.81 21.49
C GLY A 910 37.91 11.79 22.54
N ALA A 911 38.20 11.32 23.75
CA ALA A 911 38.71 12.14 24.85
C ALA A 911 40.04 12.84 24.52
N ALA A 912 40.97 12.18 23.82
CA ALA A 912 42.25 12.79 23.47
C ALA A 912 42.08 14.01 22.55
N TYR A 913 41.21 13.90 21.55
CA TYR A 913 40.89 15.00 20.64
C TYR A 913 40.21 16.17 21.35
N ALA A 914 39.28 15.89 22.26
CA ALA A 914 38.61 16.92 23.06
C ALA A 914 39.59 17.65 23.99
N LEU A 915 40.52 16.93 24.64
CA LEU A 915 41.54 17.51 25.52
C LEU A 915 42.56 18.35 24.76
N GLU A 916 43.04 17.88 23.62
CA GLU A 916 44.00 18.64 22.82
C GLU A 916 43.37 19.92 22.26
N LEU A 917 42.12 19.83 21.78
CA LEU A 917 41.39 21.02 21.35
C LEU A 917 41.17 22.01 22.51
N ALA A 918 40.87 21.51 23.71
CA ALA A 918 40.73 22.35 24.90
C ALA A 918 42.01 23.13 25.19
N TRP A 919 43.17 22.45 25.16
CA TRP A 919 44.47 23.07 25.40
C TRP A 919 44.80 24.14 24.36
N LEU A 920 44.53 23.86 23.09
CA LEU A 920 44.71 24.84 22.01
C LEU A 920 43.80 26.07 22.19
N LEU A 921 42.54 25.86 22.59
CA LEU A 921 41.58 26.95 22.80
C LEU A 921 41.92 27.79 24.05
N GLU A 922 42.42 27.18 25.12
CA GLU A 922 42.95 27.90 26.30
C GLU A 922 44.13 28.80 25.92
N ASN A 923 45.08 28.26 25.15
CA ASN A 923 46.25 29.01 24.69
C ASN A 923 45.89 30.16 23.74
N ASP A 924 44.80 30.01 22.97
CA ASP A 924 44.25 31.07 22.12
C ASP A 924 43.46 32.12 22.94
N GLY A 925 43.42 32.00 24.28
CA GLY A 925 42.71 32.92 25.18
C GLY A 925 41.20 32.75 25.18
N ARG A 926 40.69 31.60 24.68
CA ARG A 926 39.27 31.29 24.56
C ARG A 926 38.96 29.92 25.20
N PRO A 927 39.13 29.79 26.53
CA PRO A 927 38.91 28.51 27.21
C PRO A 927 37.49 27.98 26.96
N PRO A 928 37.31 26.68 26.67
CA PRO A 928 35.99 26.06 26.68
C PRO A 928 35.32 26.22 28.05
N ALA A 929 33.99 26.20 28.08
CA ALA A 929 33.21 26.23 29.31
C ALA A 929 33.30 24.90 30.09
N GLY A 930 33.58 23.79 29.41
CA GLY A 930 33.79 22.48 30.01
C GLY A 930 34.20 21.42 28.98
N VAL A 931 34.95 20.42 29.45
CA VAL A 931 35.33 19.24 28.66
C VAL A 931 34.72 18.01 29.30
N PHE A 932 33.89 17.29 28.56
CA PHE A 932 33.29 16.03 28.99
C PHE A 932 34.08 14.84 28.47
N ILE A 933 34.40 13.91 29.36
CA ILE A 933 35.07 12.65 29.06
C ILE A 933 34.08 11.52 29.34
N GLY A 934 33.53 10.93 28.29
CA GLY A 934 32.58 9.84 28.38
C GLY A 934 33.25 8.47 28.31
N ALA A 935 32.91 7.57 29.22
CA ALA A 935 33.31 6.15 29.18
C ALA A 935 34.85 5.92 29.11
N LEU A 936 35.65 6.79 29.75
CA LEU A 936 37.09 6.62 29.83
C LEU A 936 37.65 7.05 31.19
N LEU A 937 38.53 6.21 31.75
CA LEU A 937 39.34 6.51 32.92
C LEU A 937 40.81 6.73 32.51
N LEU A 938 41.50 7.67 33.16
CA LEU A 938 42.93 7.88 32.89
C LEU A 938 43.76 6.80 33.57
N ASP A 939 44.24 5.84 32.78
CA ASP A 939 45.10 4.76 33.25
C ASP A 939 46.60 5.14 33.27
N PRO A 940 47.43 4.45 34.09
CA PRO A 940 48.86 4.70 34.15
C PRO A 940 49.55 4.45 32.79
N PRO A 941 50.64 5.18 32.46
CA PRO A 941 51.32 5.02 31.16
C PRO A 941 51.76 3.59 30.82
N ARG A 942 52.03 2.74 31.82
CA ARG A 942 52.37 1.33 31.60
C ARG A 942 51.18 0.53 31.06
N THR A 943 49.97 0.78 31.55
CA THR A 943 48.75 0.11 31.10
C THR A 943 48.41 0.54 29.68
N LEU A 944 48.42 1.86 29.43
CA LEU A 944 48.19 2.43 28.10
C LEU A 944 49.16 1.87 27.05
N ARG A 945 50.46 1.74 27.38
CA ARG A 945 51.44 1.10 26.49
C ARG A 945 51.13 -0.37 26.21
N GLY A 946 50.69 -1.11 27.22
CA GLY A 946 50.30 -2.51 27.05
C GLY A 946 49.11 -2.67 26.11
N GLU A 947 48.12 -1.78 26.18
CA GLU A 947 46.96 -1.77 25.28
C GLU A 947 47.36 -1.38 23.85
N VAL A 948 48.26 -0.40 23.70
CA VAL A 948 48.85 -0.05 22.38
C VAL A 948 49.55 -1.27 21.76
N ASP A 949 50.39 -1.96 22.53
CA ASP A 949 51.11 -3.15 22.08
C ASP A 949 50.13 -4.28 21.71
N GLU A 950 49.07 -4.49 22.51
CA GLU A 950 48.05 -5.50 22.24
C GLU A 950 47.26 -5.20 20.97
N VAL A 951 46.70 -3.99 20.84
CA VAL A 951 45.86 -3.60 19.71
C VAL A 951 46.67 -3.51 18.41
N SER A 952 47.93 -3.08 18.49
CA SER A 952 48.85 -3.04 17.34
C SER A 952 49.20 -4.45 16.83
N ALA A 953 49.18 -5.46 17.69
CA ALA A 953 49.46 -6.84 17.32
C ALA A 953 48.29 -7.55 16.62
N LEU A 954 47.08 -6.97 16.66
CA LEU A 954 45.88 -7.53 16.03
C LEU A 954 45.77 -7.11 14.57
N THR A 955 45.25 -8.00 13.72
CA THR A 955 44.82 -7.68 12.35
C THR A 955 43.49 -6.92 12.35
N ASP A 956 43.18 -6.17 11.27
CA ASP A 956 41.91 -5.44 11.13
C ASP A 956 40.69 -6.36 11.32
N ARG A 957 40.81 -7.61 10.85
CA ARG A 957 39.76 -8.62 10.98
C ARG A 957 39.61 -9.15 12.41
N GLU A 958 40.69 -9.30 13.16
CA GLU A 958 40.64 -9.72 14.57
C GLU A 958 40.05 -8.61 15.45
N VAL A 959 40.40 -7.35 15.20
CA VAL A 959 39.81 -6.18 15.87
C VAL A 959 38.31 -6.13 15.61
N THR A 960 37.91 -6.24 14.35
CA THR A 960 36.49 -6.25 13.95
C THR A 960 35.73 -7.42 14.57
N SER A 961 36.36 -8.60 14.68
CA SER A 961 35.75 -9.78 15.32
C SER A 961 35.56 -9.58 16.82
N ARG A 962 36.50 -8.92 17.51
CA ARG A 962 36.36 -8.56 18.93
C ARG A 962 35.27 -7.50 19.13
N LEU A 963 35.21 -6.48 18.29
CA LEU A 963 34.16 -5.47 18.31
C LEU A 963 32.76 -6.05 18.04
N HIS A 964 32.66 -7.09 17.22
CA HIS A 964 31.39 -7.78 16.98
C HIS A 964 30.93 -8.63 18.17
N GLN A 965 31.86 -9.24 18.91
CA GLN A 965 31.54 -9.99 20.13
C GLN A 965 31.10 -9.07 21.27
N ASP A 966 31.55 -7.82 21.25
CA ASP A 966 31.05 -6.76 22.12
C ASP A 966 29.76 -6.18 21.52
N THR A 967 28.62 -6.73 21.95
CA THR A 967 27.28 -6.51 21.37
C THR A 967 26.81 -5.04 21.22
N ALA A 968 27.58 -4.07 21.70
CA ALA A 968 27.26 -2.65 21.61
C ALA A 968 27.83 -1.95 20.35
N TYR A 969 28.72 -2.59 19.58
CA TYR A 969 29.18 -2.10 18.27
C TYR A 969 28.23 -2.55 17.13
N ILE A 970 26.94 -2.20 17.25
CA ILE A 970 25.90 -2.59 16.29
C ILE A 970 26.00 -1.70 15.04
N GLU A 971 26.89 -2.05 14.12
CA GLU A 971 26.88 -1.60 12.70
C GLU A 971 27.89 -2.34 11.79
N LEU A 972 28.42 -3.48 12.23
CA LEU A 972 29.30 -4.32 11.39
C LEU A 972 28.48 -5.43 10.74
N ASP A 973 27.96 -5.14 9.55
CA ASP A 973 27.40 -6.16 8.66
C ASP A 973 28.56 -6.99 8.08
N LEU A 974 28.78 -8.20 8.61
CA LEU A 974 29.91 -9.09 8.29
C LEU A 974 29.92 -9.58 6.82
N LEU A 975 28.91 -9.21 6.02
CA LEU A 975 28.72 -9.65 4.65
C LEU A 975 29.53 -8.84 3.60
N LYS A 976 30.23 -7.76 4.00
CA LYS A 976 31.13 -6.99 3.10
C LYS A 976 32.52 -6.84 3.72
N SER A 977 33.49 -7.58 3.20
CA SER A 977 34.89 -7.63 3.68
C SER A 977 35.60 -6.27 3.73
N GLU A 978 35.25 -5.34 2.84
CA GLU A 978 35.90 -4.02 2.73
C GLU A 978 35.57 -3.07 3.90
N ARG A 979 34.32 -3.09 4.42
CA ARG A 979 33.92 -2.22 5.55
C ARG A 979 34.53 -2.68 6.86
N ALA A 980 34.65 -4.00 7.04
CA ALA A 980 35.31 -4.59 8.20
C ALA A 980 36.80 -4.19 8.27
N GLU A 981 37.51 -4.22 7.15
CA GLU A 981 38.93 -3.82 7.10
C GLU A 981 39.12 -2.33 7.41
N LEU A 982 38.25 -1.45 6.90
CA LEU A 982 38.31 -0.02 7.20
C LEU A 982 38.10 0.27 8.69
N VAL A 983 37.05 -0.30 9.30
CA VAL A 983 36.74 -0.09 10.73
C VAL A 983 37.84 -0.64 11.63
N GLY A 984 38.37 -1.83 11.32
CA GLY A 984 39.50 -2.40 12.06
C GLY A 984 40.75 -1.49 12.01
N ARG A 985 41.03 -0.91 10.85
CA ARG A 985 42.17 0.00 10.65
C ARG A 985 41.98 1.31 11.42
N ALA A 986 40.80 1.92 11.32
CA ALA A 986 40.45 3.14 12.04
C ALA A 986 40.51 2.94 13.57
N PHE A 987 39.91 1.86 14.07
CA PHE A 987 39.92 1.52 15.50
C PHE A 987 41.35 1.38 16.06
N ARG A 988 42.24 0.66 15.36
CA ARG A 988 43.64 0.51 15.80
C ARG A 988 44.36 1.84 15.89
N HIS A 989 44.14 2.69 14.87
CA HIS A 989 44.71 4.02 14.84
C HIS A 989 44.22 4.88 16.00
N ASP A 990 42.91 4.92 16.25
CA ASP A 990 42.33 5.74 17.30
C ASP A 990 42.82 5.34 18.68
N VAL A 991 42.85 4.03 18.98
CA VAL A 991 43.37 3.54 20.27
C VAL A 991 44.86 3.88 20.41
N THR A 992 45.65 3.64 19.37
CA THR A 992 47.09 3.91 19.39
C THR A 992 47.39 5.40 19.55
N SER A 993 46.69 6.25 18.81
CA SER A 993 46.87 7.70 18.81
C SER A 993 46.41 8.31 20.15
N THR A 994 45.25 7.88 20.66
CA THR A 994 44.70 8.33 21.95
C THR A 994 45.62 7.93 23.10
N ASN A 995 46.01 6.66 23.18
CA ASN A 995 46.86 6.19 24.28
C ASN A 995 48.25 6.82 24.21
N GLY A 996 48.81 7.00 23.01
CA GLY A 996 50.05 7.75 22.80
C GLY A 996 49.96 9.19 23.34
N TYR A 997 48.87 9.89 23.04
CA TYR A 997 48.59 11.22 23.57
C TYR A 997 48.49 11.23 25.10
N LEU A 998 47.69 10.35 25.69
CA LEU A 998 47.48 10.27 27.14
C LEU A 998 48.75 9.86 27.91
N ILE A 999 49.65 9.09 27.28
CA ILE A 999 50.98 8.80 27.84
C ILE A 999 51.82 10.09 27.89
N GLY A 1000 51.86 10.84 26.78
CA GLY A 1000 52.60 12.11 26.69
C GLY A 1000 52.10 13.14 27.70
N ALA A 1001 50.78 13.33 27.77
CA ALA A 1001 50.12 14.25 28.70
C ALA A 1001 50.40 13.94 30.19
N GLN A 1002 50.76 12.69 30.52
CA GLN A 1002 51.11 12.28 31.88
C GLN A 1002 52.62 12.33 32.19
N GLN A 1003 53.49 12.43 31.18
CA GLN A 1003 54.95 12.28 31.33
C GLN A 1003 55.72 13.58 31.15
N GLU A 1004 55.21 14.52 30.36
CA GLU A 1004 55.82 15.84 30.21
C GLU A 1004 55.25 16.83 31.23
N PRO A 1005 56.01 17.85 31.68
CA PRO A 1005 55.47 18.95 32.46
C PRO A 1005 54.60 19.86 31.58
N VAL A 1006 53.47 19.33 31.10
CA VAL A 1006 52.46 20.07 30.35
C VAL A 1006 51.65 20.90 31.34
N ALA A 1007 51.31 22.13 30.97
CA ALA A 1007 50.40 22.96 31.75
C ALA A 1007 49.07 22.22 31.96
N ARG A 1008 48.61 22.13 33.22
CA ARG A 1008 47.32 21.50 33.55
C ARG A 1008 46.18 22.35 32.96
N LEU A 1009 45.20 21.66 32.39
CA LEU A 1009 44.00 22.28 31.83
C LEU A 1009 43.27 23.05 32.92
N GLN A 1010 43.01 24.33 32.69
CA GLN A 1010 42.28 25.19 33.61
C GLN A 1010 40.76 25.00 33.49
N THR A 1011 40.30 24.57 32.31
CA THR A 1011 38.93 24.25 31.98
C THR A 1011 38.44 23.07 32.83
N PRO A 1012 37.22 23.15 33.41
CA PRO A 1012 36.63 22.03 34.14
C PRO A 1012 36.50 20.77 33.28
N VAL A 1013 36.96 19.64 33.82
CA VAL A 1013 36.81 18.32 33.20
C VAL A 1013 35.70 17.54 33.92
N HIS A 1014 34.65 17.18 33.17
CA HIS A 1014 33.52 16.40 33.65
C HIS A 1014 33.64 14.96 33.15
N VAL A 1015 33.90 14.01 34.03
CA VAL A 1015 34.07 12.60 33.70
C VAL A 1015 32.73 11.88 33.88
N VAL A 1016 32.16 11.37 32.79
CA VAL A 1016 30.84 10.72 32.77
C VAL A 1016 31.03 9.22 32.53
N LEU A 1017 30.57 8.40 33.49
CA LEU A 1017 30.70 6.94 33.48
C LEU A 1017 29.32 6.30 33.64
N ALA A 1018 29.16 5.04 33.22
CA ALA A 1018 27.97 4.25 33.50
C ALA A 1018 28.32 3.09 34.44
N ALA A 1019 27.46 2.81 35.43
CA ALA A 1019 27.74 1.80 36.46
C ALA A 1019 27.85 0.36 35.90
N ASP A 1020 27.21 0.10 34.76
CA ASP A 1020 27.22 -1.16 34.03
C ASP A 1020 28.26 -1.24 32.90
N ASP A 1021 29.15 -0.24 32.77
CA ASP A 1021 30.26 -0.28 31.82
C ASP A 1021 31.44 -1.12 32.36
N PRO A 1022 31.72 -2.29 31.76
CA PRO A 1022 32.79 -3.16 32.23
C PRO A 1022 34.19 -2.53 32.08
N THR A 1023 34.37 -1.64 31.10
CA THR A 1023 35.67 -1.02 30.79
C THR A 1023 36.09 0.04 31.79
N THR A 1024 35.11 0.65 32.48
CA THR A 1024 35.35 1.69 33.50
C THR A 1024 34.99 1.22 34.91
N SER A 1025 34.68 -0.07 35.06
CA SER A 1025 34.40 -0.71 36.36
C SER A 1025 35.57 -0.62 37.36
N GLY A 1026 35.25 -0.47 38.64
CA GLY A 1026 36.26 -0.36 39.71
C GLY A 1026 35.79 0.41 40.94
N PRO A 1027 36.68 0.64 41.93
CA PRO A 1027 36.33 1.36 43.16
C PRO A 1027 35.94 2.83 42.89
N ASP A 1028 35.00 3.35 43.69
CA ASP A 1028 34.51 4.72 43.60
C ASP A 1028 35.65 5.75 43.65
N GLY A 1029 35.57 6.78 42.79
CA GLY A 1029 36.53 7.87 42.76
C GLY A 1029 37.68 7.73 41.75
N ARG A 1030 37.72 6.67 40.92
CA ARG A 1030 38.72 6.54 39.85
C ARG A 1030 38.73 7.70 38.85
N HIS A 1031 37.60 8.39 38.64
CA HIS A 1031 37.55 9.60 37.82
C HIS A 1031 38.55 10.69 38.27
N ARG A 1032 38.97 10.70 39.54
CA ARG A 1032 39.98 11.64 40.06
C ARG A 1032 41.37 11.42 39.46
N SER A 1033 41.63 10.32 38.75
CA SER A 1033 42.90 10.13 38.04
C SER A 1033 43.15 11.24 37.01
N TRP A 1034 42.08 11.80 36.45
CA TRP A 1034 42.13 12.95 35.53
C TRP A 1034 42.68 14.24 36.18
N ALA A 1035 42.76 14.33 37.51
CA ALA A 1035 43.35 15.48 38.20
C ALA A 1035 44.85 15.64 37.90
N ARG A 1036 45.50 14.62 37.32
CA ARG A 1036 46.88 14.71 36.84
C ARG A 1036 47.04 15.70 35.67
N ILE A 1037 46.00 15.89 34.86
CA ILE A 1037 46.07 16.69 33.63
C ILE A 1037 45.15 17.92 33.64
N ALA A 1038 44.22 18.01 34.59
CA ALA A 1038 43.32 19.15 34.76
C ALA A 1038 43.27 19.61 36.22
N ASP A 1039 43.05 20.91 36.44
CA ASP A 1039 42.97 21.51 37.77
C ASP A 1039 41.64 21.21 38.47
N THR A 1040 40.55 21.17 37.72
CA THR A 1040 39.20 20.87 38.22
C THR A 1040 38.64 19.62 37.54
N VAL A 1041 38.24 18.63 38.34
CA VAL A 1041 37.66 17.37 37.86
C VAL A 1041 36.40 17.04 38.64
N GLU A 1042 35.32 16.80 37.91
CA GLU A 1042 34.03 16.37 38.45
C GLU A 1042 33.63 15.01 37.87
N GLY A 1043 33.04 14.14 38.69
CA GLY A 1043 32.60 12.81 38.27
C GLY A 1043 31.08 12.71 38.26
N TYR A 1044 30.53 12.17 37.17
CA TYR A 1044 29.12 11.86 36.98
C TYR A 1044 28.98 10.37 36.72
N LEU A 1045 28.09 9.71 37.45
CA LEU A 1045 27.83 8.27 37.31
C LEU A 1045 26.37 8.07 36.90
N LEU A 1046 26.17 7.54 35.69
CA LEU A 1046 24.88 7.09 35.19
C LEU A 1046 24.57 5.72 35.79
N ALA A 1047 23.30 5.47 36.11
CA ALA A 1047 22.86 4.22 36.74
C ALA A 1047 23.03 3.00 35.82
N GLU A 1048 22.90 3.19 34.52
CA GLU A 1048 22.96 2.18 33.46
C GLU A 1048 23.27 2.86 32.12
N GLY A 1049 23.61 2.09 31.09
CA GLY A 1049 23.84 2.59 29.72
C GLY A 1049 25.04 1.98 29.01
N GLY A 1050 25.90 1.27 29.74
CA GLY A 1050 27.10 0.59 29.24
C GLY A 1050 28.15 1.55 28.67
N HIS A 1051 29.16 1.00 28.01
CA HIS A 1051 30.26 1.78 27.41
C HIS A 1051 29.78 2.82 26.38
N TYR A 1052 28.64 2.58 25.72
CA TYR A 1052 28.10 3.44 24.67
C TYR A 1052 26.87 4.25 25.12
N PHE A 1053 26.86 4.67 26.39
CA PHE A 1053 25.75 5.44 26.98
C PHE A 1053 25.40 6.73 26.23
N ILE A 1054 26.32 7.28 25.45
CA ILE A 1054 26.07 8.41 24.54
C ILE A 1054 24.94 8.14 23.53
N ARG A 1055 24.68 6.85 23.21
CA ARG A 1055 23.60 6.40 22.32
C ARG A 1055 22.37 5.87 23.06
N SER A 1056 22.56 5.23 24.22
CA SER A 1056 21.48 4.58 24.98
C SER A 1056 20.84 5.49 26.02
N ARG A 1057 21.58 6.47 26.55
CA ARG A 1057 21.15 7.47 27.54
C ARG A 1057 21.41 8.92 27.07
N PRO A 1058 21.05 9.31 25.83
CA PRO A 1058 21.37 10.64 25.28
C PRO A 1058 20.70 11.78 26.07
N ALA A 1059 19.53 11.55 26.66
CA ALA A 1059 18.81 12.55 27.46
C ALA A 1059 19.54 12.89 28.78
N ASP A 1060 20.10 11.87 29.46
CA ASP A 1060 20.88 12.09 30.68
C ASP A 1060 22.17 12.87 30.35
N VAL A 1061 22.82 12.53 29.23
CA VAL A 1061 23.99 13.27 28.74
C VAL A 1061 23.62 14.71 28.36
N ALA A 1062 22.49 14.91 27.67
CA ALA A 1062 22.01 16.24 27.30
C ALA A 1062 21.77 17.12 28.53
N ALA A 1063 21.18 16.57 29.59
CA ALA A 1063 20.96 17.28 30.85
C ALA A 1063 22.28 17.76 31.49
N LEU A 1064 23.32 16.91 31.48
CA LEU A 1064 24.65 17.27 31.98
C LEU A 1064 25.29 18.38 31.14
N VAL A 1065 25.22 18.27 29.81
CA VAL A 1065 25.77 19.26 28.88
C VAL A 1065 25.04 20.60 29.02
N ALA A 1066 23.71 20.59 29.08
CA ALA A 1066 22.90 21.79 29.25
C ALA A 1066 23.19 22.49 30.59
N ALA A 1067 23.36 21.73 31.67
CA ALA A 1067 23.71 22.27 32.98
C ALA A 1067 25.08 22.96 33.02
N ALA A 1068 26.04 22.50 32.21
CA ALA A 1068 27.37 23.10 32.11
C ALA A 1068 27.43 24.28 31.12
N CYS A 1069 26.38 24.53 30.34
CA CYS A 1069 26.34 25.64 29.39
C CYS A 1069 25.98 26.95 30.11
N PRO A 1070 26.85 27.99 30.11
CA PRO A 1070 26.54 29.25 30.76
C PRO A 1070 25.37 29.97 30.06
N VAL A 1071 24.29 30.26 30.79
CA VAL A 1071 23.17 31.05 30.25
C VAL A 1071 23.63 32.52 30.07
N PRO A 1072 23.43 33.15 28.90
CA PRO A 1072 23.76 34.56 28.70
C PRO A 1072 22.99 35.45 29.69
N ALA A 1073 23.69 36.38 30.36
CA ALA A 1073 23.06 37.32 31.27
C ALA A 1073 22.01 38.18 30.53
N GLY A 1074 20.72 37.92 30.77
CA GLY A 1074 19.62 38.74 30.22
C GLY A 1074 18.33 38.03 29.81
N GLN A 1075 18.21 36.70 29.89
CA GLN A 1075 16.94 35.99 29.68
C GLN A 1075 16.45 35.36 31.00
N PRO A 1076 15.16 35.52 31.38
CA PRO A 1076 14.65 34.98 32.63
C PRO A 1076 14.56 33.46 32.55
N ALA A 1077 14.94 32.80 33.65
CA ALA A 1077 14.96 31.35 33.84
C ALA A 1077 13.55 30.72 33.84
#